data_AF-A0A9P5E2C7-F1
#
_entry.id   AF-A0A9P5E2C7-F1
#
_cell.length_a   1.000
_cell.length_b   1.000
_cell.length_c   1.000
_cell.angle_alpha   90.00
_cell.angle_beta   90.00
_cell.angle_gamma   90.00
#
_symmetry.space_group_name_H-M   'P 1'
#
loop_
_entity.id
_entity.type
_entity.pdbx_description
1 polymer ?
#
loop_
_entity_poly.entity_id
_entity_poly.type
_entity_poly.pdbx_seq_one_letter_code
_entity_poly.pdbx_strand_id
1 'polypeptide(L)'
;MLPFPIRFILATYGSDGTFHTLNSRGFITNGTFYTRSTALVATKPQHRSLPILAAKPTTSLLPATPGDSLETNYYVYFFSDIISQLEITPYLNKEFWNRNILVPSQSSECVRHAVLALGATHWQFSARNQSTAALDRFVLKHYNEAISQLTCNQASPPDMSTVLTCCILFVILESLRGDFSEAVRHLESGTRILTNHVPKAYLPNRDFVELAAIFHAIAAQVAIFAPERVFPDVTHLLTPTKQQKRLEGQFRTLDEAEDIMNQFDDAVSHISWDLDQEWEDEESECNTQWSILQQNIDIWKCEFEALVKKLQDKKEPIDWEKVLNLRIQHKLWELLIREQSDDDENFEAYLDPGECNALLDQLEKLWCNPARPRFGLKIDLTAALFQLYVYCTDENVRQRIIFLLRSQSRREIIWDSGQLADFLENDMVLRAVGLQNDRWPEIGPHNSSSTQSNLNMLVNKTVSIAMAIISYGVSATLGAQPRPKAVVYRGPASSEGCPEGIHDLLVSSPSNFEVVYAGPNEPIDVIEALKGATIYAHGGGPNWSKAYRSTKKYEKAIQEFVNSGGHYLGFCLGAYLAGPKNGYNLLPKGVDTEQEIERRGAQVKGEEDTVINVDWTFESGKTEDKRWLYFQDGVVIRGMDGSKPGKIVGRYSANGDVAASITPYGKGWVGLVGPHPEADQTWYDGAHITNPEGIRMDIGHDFVEATIHAGSHKRS
;
A
#
# COMPACT_ATOMS: atom_id res chain seq x y z
N MET A 1 2.02 -8.23 25.38
CA MET A 1 2.72 -7.77 24.15
C MET A 1 2.26 -8.61 22.96
N LEU A 2 2.01 -8.05 21.77
CA LEU A 2 1.68 -8.84 20.56
C LEU A 2 2.84 -9.81 20.22
N PRO A 3 2.58 -11.02 19.71
CA PRO A 3 3.58 -11.92 19.17
C PRO A 3 4.40 -11.22 18.12
N PHE A 4 5.71 -11.36 18.23
CA PHE A 4 6.68 -10.74 17.33
C PHE A 4 6.49 -11.07 15.83
N PRO A 5 5.99 -12.25 15.37
CA PRO A 5 5.70 -12.46 13.95
C PRO A 5 4.56 -11.56 13.42
N ILE A 6 3.72 -11.02 14.31
CA ILE A 6 2.56 -10.17 14.00
C ILE A 6 2.92 -8.68 14.12
N ARG A 7 4.11 -8.33 14.64
CA ARG A 7 4.55 -6.93 14.81
C ARG A 7 5.36 -6.36 13.64
N PHE A 8 5.80 -7.17 12.69
CA PHE A 8 6.82 -6.77 11.71
C PHE A 8 6.37 -6.83 10.25
N ILE A 9 5.13 -6.41 10.03
CA ILE A 9 4.68 -5.92 8.74
C ILE A 9 4.20 -4.51 9.02
N LEU A 10 5.05 -3.50 8.84
CA LEU A 10 4.70 -2.10 9.10
C LEU A 10 5.45 -1.20 8.11
N ALA A 11 4.76 -0.80 7.03
CA ALA A 11 4.44 0.60 6.74
C ALA A 11 3.80 0.74 5.35
N THR A 12 2.71 1.51 5.31
CA THR A 12 2.01 2.11 4.15
C THR A 12 0.90 1.25 3.48
N TYR A 13 -0.29 1.71 3.07
CA TYR A 13 -0.87 3.05 2.82
C TYR A 13 -2.40 3.05 3.05
N GLY A 14 -2.95 4.23 3.37
CA GLY A 14 -4.39 4.52 3.32
C GLY A 14 -4.93 4.69 1.89
N SER A 15 -6.21 4.38 1.74
CA SER A 15 -7.03 4.42 0.53
C SER A 15 -7.39 5.85 0.10
N ASP A 16 -7.21 6.19 -1.18
CA ASP A 16 -8.32 6.16 -2.14
C ASP A 16 -7.88 6.60 -3.55
N GLY A 17 -8.46 5.95 -4.55
CA GLY A 17 -8.20 6.19 -5.95
C GLY A 17 -9.13 7.23 -6.57
N THR A 18 -8.63 7.92 -7.60
CA THR A 18 -9.41 8.27 -8.80
C THR A 18 -8.46 8.67 -9.93
N PHE A 19 -8.57 7.95 -11.05
CA PHE A 19 -7.90 8.26 -12.32
C PHE A 19 -8.74 9.27 -13.12
N HIS A 20 -8.10 10.29 -13.69
CA HIS A 20 -8.45 10.76 -15.02
C HIS A 20 -7.21 10.99 -15.90
N THR A 21 -7.28 10.32 -17.04
CA THR A 21 -6.47 10.45 -18.25
C THR A 21 -6.19 11.90 -18.65
N LEU A 22 -4.98 12.20 -19.16
CA LEU A 22 -4.78 13.13 -20.28
C LEU A 22 -3.34 13.14 -20.85
N ASN A 23 -3.28 12.80 -22.15
CA ASN A 23 -2.51 13.44 -23.23
C ASN A 23 -1.10 13.98 -22.93
N SER A 24 -0.12 13.22 -23.40
CA SER A 24 1.24 13.67 -23.66
C SER A 24 1.31 14.56 -24.91
N ARG A 25 1.61 15.84 -24.71
CA ARG A 25 2.30 16.68 -25.72
C ARG A 25 3.78 16.65 -25.40
N GLY A 26 4.56 16.27 -26.41
CA GLY A 26 5.97 15.93 -26.25
C GLY A 26 6.92 17.11 -26.12
N PHE A 27 8.18 16.77 -25.83
CA PHE A 27 9.33 17.45 -26.38
C PHE A 27 10.37 16.42 -26.82
N ILE A 28 10.85 16.65 -28.04
CA ILE A 28 11.96 15.98 -28.71
C ILE A 28 13.25 16.59 -28.18
N THR A 29 14.21 15.76 -27.79
CA THR A 29 15.62 16.17 -27.83
C THR A 29 16.50 15.06 -28.39
N ASN A 30 17.19 15.42 -29.48
CA ASN A 30 18.12 14.61 -30.25
C ASN A 30 19.37 14.21 -29.45
N GLY A 31 19.87 13.00 -29.72
CA GLY A 31 21.18 12.54 -29.27
C GLY A 31 21.69 11.42 -30.16
N THR A 32 22.28 11.78 -31.29
CA THR A 32 22.94 10.88 -32.25
C THR A 32 24.36 10.49 -31.81
N PHE A 33 24.79 9.32 -32.31
CA PHE A 33 26.17 8.84 -32.51
C PHE A 33 26.83 8.04 -31.36
N TYR A 34 27.66 7.00 -31.55
CA TYR A 34 28.30 6.35 -32.70
C TYR A 34 28.42 4.83 -32.44
N THR A 35 28.32 4.04 -33.51
CA THR A 35 28.61 2.60 -33.55
C THR A 35 30.11 2.30 -33.48
N ARG A 36 30.49 1.20 -32.83
CA ARG A 36 31.69 0.45 -33.23
C ARG A 36 31.48 -1.06 -33.08
N SER A 37 31.51 -1.69 -34.25
CA SER A 37 31.43 -3.12 -34.50
C SER A 37 32.78 -3.79 -34.30
N THR A 38 32.80 -4.96 -33.66
CA THR A 38 33.74 -6.04 -33.97
C THR A 38 32.96 -7.33 -34.05
N ALA A 39 32.81 -7.80 -35.29
CA ALA A 39 32.14 -9.03 -35.68
C ALA A 39 32.98 -10.26 -35.34
N LEU A 40 32.32 -11.37 -35.00
CA LEU A 40 32.80 -12.71 -35.30
C LEU A 40 31.63 -13.65 -35.61
N VAL A 41 31.62 -14.04 -36.90
CA VAL A 41 31.21 -15.33 -37.48
C VAL A 41 29.72 -15.68 -37.49
N ALA A 42 29.17 -15.60 -38.70
CA ALA A 42 27.82 -15.95 -39.10
C ALA A 42 27.60 -17.47 -39.10
N THR A 43 26.60 -17.92 -38.35
CA THR A 43 25.82 -19.12 -38.65
C THR A 43 24.37 -18.69 -38.85
N LYS A 44 23.84 -18.90 -40.06
CA LYS A 44 22.47 -18.55 -40.46
C LYS A 44 21.43 -19.12 -39.48
N PRO A 45 20.55 -18.31 -38.86
CA PRO A 45 19.30 -18.81 -38.32
C PRO A 45 18.31 -18.97 -39.48
N GLN A 46 17.79 -20.18 -39.63
CA GLN A 46 16.68 -20.47 -40.54
C GLN A 46 15.46 -19.65 -40.10
N HIS A 47 14.96 -18.80 -41.00
CA HIS A 47 13.60 -18.29 -40.91
C HIS A 47 12.64 -19.49 -40.86
N ARG A 48 12.03 -19.76 -39.70
CA ARG A 48 10.82 -20.56 -39.65
C ARG A 48 9.66 -19.68 -40.08
N SER A 49 9.39 -19.70 -41.37
CA SER A 49 8.08 -19.37 -41.93
C SER A 49 7.03 -20.24 -41.25
N LEU A 50 5.93 -19.63 -40.81
CA LEU A 50 4.76 -20.31 -40.26
C LEU A 50 4.28 -21.42 -41.23
N PRO A 51 4.03 -22.65 -40.76
CA PRO A 51 3.49 -23.69 -41.63
C PRO A 51 2.01 -23.39 -41.91
N ILE A 52 1.69 -23.12 -43.17
CA ILE A 52 0.34 -23.26 -43.71
C ILE A 52 0.06 -24.76 -43.77
N LEU A 53 -0.66 -25.31 -42.79
CA LEU A 53 -1.28 -26.62 -42.91
C LEU A 53 -2.79 -26.47 -43.01
N ALA A 54 -3.32 -26.76 -44.19
CA ALA A 54 -4.73 -26.95 -44.44
C ALA A 54 -5.22 -28.18 -43.66
N ALA A 55 -6.19 -27.97 -42.75
CA ALA A 55 -6.96 -29.03 -42.13
C ALA A 55 -8.45 -28.87 -42.49
N LYS A 56 -9.07 -29.99 -42.89
CA LYS A 56 -10.47 -30.13 -43.30
C LYS A 56 -11.44 -29.84 -42.13
N PRO A 57 -12.70 -29.47 -42.41
CA PRO A 57 -13.60 -28.93 -41.40
C PRO A 57 -14.17 -30.05 -40.53
N THR A 58 -13.79 -30.05 -39.25
CA THR A 58 -14.58 -30.69 -38.20
C THR A 58 -15.32 -29.57 -37.50
N THR A 59 -16.65 -29.60 -37.55
CA THR A 59 -17.56 -28.59 -37.02
C THR A 59 -17.43 -28.52 -35.49
N SER A 60 -16.48 -27.69 -35.03
CA SER A 60 -16.38 -27.19 -33.67
C SER A 60 -16.80 -25.72 -33.72
N LEU A 61 -17.71 -25.33 -32.83
CA LEU A 61 -18.19 -23.96 -32.67
C LEU A 61 -17.00 -23.04 -32.37
N LEU A 62 -16.44 -22.40 -33.41
CA LEU A 62 -15.48 -21.33 -33.23
C LEU A 62 -16.21 -20.14 -32.58
N PRO A 63 -15.73 -19.60 -31.45
CA PRO A 63 -16.31 -18.41 -30.86
C PRO A 63 -16.14 -17.23 -31.82
N ALA A 64 -17.15 -16.36 -31.90
CA ALA A 64 -17.07 -15.14 -32.69
C ALA A 64 -15.88 -14.29 -32.21
N THR A 65 -14.81 -14.24 -33.00
CA THR A 65 -13.60 -13.50 -32.65
C THR A 65 -13.86 -12.00 -32.77
N PRO A 66 -13.55 -11.20 -31.74
CA PRO A 66 -13.73 -9.76 -31.81
C PRO A 66 -12.65 -9.12 -32.69
N GLY A 67 -13.08 -8.17 -33.53
CA GLY A 67 -12.22 -7.12 -34.08
C GLY A 67 -11.14 -7.54 -35.08
N ASP A 68 -10.03 -6.80 -35.07
CA ASP A 68 -8.93 -6.97 -36.01
C ASP A 68 -8.02 -8.17 -35.70
N SER A 69 -7.04 -8.45 -36.57
CA SER A 69 -6.16 -9.61 -36.43
C SER A 69 -5.32 -9.60 -35.14
N LEU A 70 -5.02 -8.42 -34.56
CA LEU A 70 -4.25 -8.32 -33.32
C LEU A 70 -5.13 -8.63 -32.11
N GLU A 71 -6.36 -8.09 -32.08
CA GLU A 71 -7.33 -8.40 -31.03
C GLU A 71 -7.61 -9.91 -30.97
N THR A 72 -7.81 -10.56 -32.12
CA THR A 72 -7.99 -12.02 -32.19
C THR A 72 -6.81 -12.78 -31.60
N ASN A 73 -5.57 -12.37 -31.89
CA ASN A 73 -4.38 -13.06 -31.41
C ASN A 73 -4.26 -13.02 -29.89
N TYR A 74 -4.41 -11.84 -29.27
CA TYR A 74 -4.28 -11.71 -27.81
C TYR A 74 -5.44 -12.36 -27.06
N TYR A 75 -6.65 -12.31 -27.63
CA TYR A 75 -7.81 -13.01 -27.08
C TYR A 75 -7.60 -14.52 -27.07
N VAL A 76 -7.17 -15.11 -28.19
CA VAL A 76 -6.89 -16.55 -28.27
C VAL A 76 -5.76 -16.92 -27.31
N TYR A 77 -4.67 -16.15 -27.31
CA TYR A 77 -3.51 -16.37 -26.44
C TYR A 77 -3.89 -16.42 -24.95
N PHE A 78 -4.82 -15.58 -24.51
CA PHE A 78 -5.33 -15.62 -23.14
C PHE A 78 -5.94 -16.98 -22.77
N PHE A 79 -6.86 -17.49 -23.59
CA PHE A 79 -7.54 -18.76 -23.29
C PHE A 79 -6.71 -20.01 -23.64
N SER A 80 -5.72 -19.92 -24.53
CA SER A 80 -4.87 -21.05 -24.90
C SER A 80 -3.66 -21.22 -23.99
N ASP A 81 -3.01 -20.13 -23.59
CA ASP A 81 -1.69 -20.16 -22.95
C ASP A 81 -1.67 -19.58 -21.53
N ILE A 82 -2.51 -18.58 -21.23
CA ILE A 82 -2.46 -17.85 -19.94
C ILE A 82 -3.27 -18.55 -18.86
N ILE A 83 -4.53 -18.90 -19.12
CA ILE A 83 -5.45 -19.39 -18.07
C ILE A 83 -4.97 -20.67 -17.35
N SER A 84 -4.13 -21.50 -17.97
CA SER A 84 -3.53 -22.68 -17.32
C SER A 84 -2.39 -22.33 -16.36
N GLN A 85 -1.86 -21.12 -16.43
CA GLN A 85 -0.80 -20.59 -15.55
C GLN A 85 -1.39 -19.86 -14.34
N LEU A 86 -2.69 -19.53 -14.37
CA LEU A 86 -3.40 -18.77 -13.33
C LEU A 86 -4.09 -19.69 -12.31
N GLU A 87 -3.56 -20.88 -12.06
CA GLU A 87 -4.11 -21.80 -11.07
C GLU A 87 -3.69 -21.39 -9.65
N ILE A 88 -4.67 -21.15 -8.78
CA ILE A 88 -4.46 -20.76 -7.37
C ILE A 88 -4.88 -21.84 -6.38
N THR A 89 -5.84 -22.68 -6.73
CA THR A 89 -6.18 -23.89 -5.99
C THR A 89 -6.65 -24.95 -6.99
N PRO A 90 -6.69 -26.24 -6.63
CA PRO A 90 -7.15 -27.30 -7.52
C PRO A 90 -8.56 -27.05 -8.10
N TYR A 91 -9.42 -26.28 -7.42
CA TYR A 91 -10.77 -25.89 -7.86
C TYR A 91 -10.82 -24.56 -8.63
N LEU A 92 -9.85 -23.67 -8.42
CA LEU A 92 -9.71 -22.40 -9.12
C LEU A 92 -8.65 -22.51 -10.22
N ASN A 93 -8.97 -23.35 -11.21
CA ASN A 93 -8.06 -23.79 -12.27
C ASN A 93 -8.55 -23.34 -13.67
N LYS A 94 -7.98 -23.94 -14.73
CA LYS A 94 -8.37 -23.68 -16.13
C LYS A 94 -9.88 -23.79 -16.40
N GLU A 95 -10.59 -24.72 -15.76
CA GLU A 95 -12.04 -24.89 -15.91
C GLU A 95 -12.80 -23.71 -15.32
N PHE A 96 -12.39 -23.23 -14.14
CA PHE A 96 -12.94 -22.02 -13.52
C PHE A 96 -12.80 -20.82 -14.45
N TRP A 97 -11.61 -20.57 -15.00
CA TRP A 97 -11.35 -19.45 -15.91
C TRP A 97 -12.16 -19.54 -17.20
N ASN A 98 -12.27 -20.74 -17.80
CA ASN A 98 -13.11 -20.93 -18.98
C ASN A 98 -14.59 -20.69 -18.66
N ARG A 99 -15.11 -21.21 -17.54
CA ARG A 99 -16.51 -21.04 -17.18
C ARG A 99 -16.84 -19.58 -16.86
N ASN A 100 -16.06 -18.96 -15.99
CA ASN A 100 -16.37 -17.64 -15.42
C ASN A 100 -15.92 -16.47 -16.29
N ILE A 101 -14.98 -16.66 -17.23
CA ILE A 101 -14.48 -15.55 -18.07
C ILE A 101 -14.83 -15.72 -19.55
N LEU A 102 -14.79 -16.93 -20.12
CA LEU A 102 -14.97 -17.10 -21.57
C LEU A 102 -16.34 -16.61 -22.05
N VAL A 103 -17.43 -17.07 -21.42
CA VAL A 103 -18.78 -16.67 -21.82
C VAL A 103 -19.01 -15.17 -21.53
N PRO A 104 -18.67 -14.63 -20.34
CA PRO A 104 -18.78 -13.18 -20.10
C PRO A 104 -17.95 -12.31 -21.04
N SER A 105 -16.77 -12.76 -21.46
CA SER A 105 -15.94 -12.03 -22.44
C SER A 105 -16.52 -12.01 -23.86
N GLN A 106 -17.49 -12.87 -24.17
CA GLN A 106 -18.19 -12.86 -25.45
C GLN A 106 -19.42 -11.96 -25.42
N SER A 107 -20.12 -11.90 -24.29
CA SER A 107 -21.36 -11.13 -24.13
C SER A 107 -21.15 -9.70 -23.62
N SER A 108 -20.07 -9.45 -22.87
CA SER A 108 -19.77 -8.16 -22.23
C SER A 108 -18.53 -7.51 -22.83
N GLU A 109 -18.70 -6.30 -23.35
CA GLU A 109 -17.60 -5.57 -24.01
C GLU A 109 -16.49 -5.18 -23.03
N CYS A 110 -16.83 -4.85 -21.78
CA CYS A 110 -15.84 -4.51 -20.76
C CYS A 110 -14.91 -5.70 -20.44
N VAL A 111 -15.48 -6.89 -20.22
CA VAL A 111 -14.72 -8.12 -19.93
C VAL A 111 -13.84 -8.48 -21.12
N ARG A 112 -14.39 -8.36 -22.34
CA ARG A 112 -13.64 -8.59 -23.58
C ARG A 112 -12.40 -7.71 -23.68
N HIS A 113 -12.55 -6.42 -23.41
CA HIS A 113 -11.44 -5.47 -23.43
C HIS A 113 -10.41 -5.72 -22.32
N ALA A 114 -10.85 -6.10 -21.12
CA ALA A 114 -9.96 -6.51 -20.04
C ALA A 114 -9.14 -7.76 -20.42
N VAL A 115 -9.77 -8.78 -21.03
CA VAL A 115 -9.10 -9.99 -21.54
C VAL A 115 -8.06 -9.64 -22.60
N LEU A 116 -8.39 -8.75 -23.55
CA LEU A 116 -7.45 -8.30 -24.59
C LEU A 116 -6.24 -7.58 -24.01
N ALA A 117 -6.48 -6.64 -23.08
CA ALA A 117 -5.41 -5.89 -22.42
C ALA A 117 -4.49 -6.83 -21.62
N LEU A 118 -5.07 -7.79 -20.89
CA LEU A 118 -4.33 -8.77 -20.12
C LEU A 118 -3.52 -9.73 -21.01
N GLY A 119 -4.11 -10.22 -22.11
CA GLY A 119 -3.42 -11.05 -23.09
C GLY A 119 -2.19 -10.37 -23.70
N ALA A 120 -2.32 -9.09 -24.07
CA ALA A 120 -1.23 -8.28 -24.58
C ALA A 120 -0.16 -7.98 -23.52
N THR A 121 -0.57 -7.66 -22.29
CA THR A 121 0.33 -7.40 -21.16
C THR A 121 1.15 -8.64 -20.79
N HIS A 122 0.52 -9.81 -20.73
CA HIS A 122 1.21 -11.07 -20.46
C HIS A 122 2.19 -11.44 -21.59
N TRP A 123 1.81 -11.19 -22.84
CA TRP A 123 2.72 -11.38 -23.97
C TRP A 123 3.97 -10.50 -23.84
N GLN A 124 3.79 -9.23 -23.46
CA GLN A 124 4.89 -8.29 -23.20
C GLN A 124 5.80 -8.77 -22.06
N PHE A 125 5.20 -9.24 -20.96
CA PHE A 125 5.94 -9.81 -19.82
C PHE A 125 6.74 -11.06 -20.23
N SER A 126 6.10 -11.99 -20.95
CA SER A 126 6.72 -13.23 -21.44
C SER A 126 7.88 -12.96 -22.41
N ALA A 127 7.77 -11.91 -23.22
CA ALA A 127 8.81 -11.43 -24.12
C ALA A 127 9.94 -10.63 -23.43
N ARG A 128 10.00 -10.62 -22.08
CA ARG A 128 10.98 -9.90 -21.26
C ARG A 128 10.98 -8.39 -21.51
N ASN A 129 9.81 -7.77 -21.56
CA ASN A 129 9.64 -6.33 -21.72
C ASN A 129 10.31 -5.75 -22.98
N GLN A 130 10.36 -6.51 -24.08
CA GLN A 130 10.58 -5.94 -25.41
C GLN A 130 9.33 -5.17 -25.82
N SER A 131 9.07 -4.05 -25.14
CA SER A 131 7.93 -3.21 -25.41
C SER A 131 8.10 -2.50 -26.74
N THR A 132 7.04 -2.48 -27.52
CA THR A 132 6.92 -1.56 -28.65
C THR A 132 5.86 -0.53 -28.28
N ALA A 133 6.06 0.73 -28.69
CA ALA A 133 5.07 1.78 -28.46
C ALA A 133 3.67 1.44 -29.03
N ALA A 134 3.60 0.52 -30.00
CA ALA A 134 2.36 -0.01 -30.53
C ALA A 134 1.64 -0.95 -29.54
N LEU A 135 2.39 -1.83 -28.86
CA LEU A 135 1.84 -2.75 -27.86
C LEU A 135 1.38 -2.00 -26.60
N ASP A 136 2.16 -1.04 -26.11
CA ASP A 136 1.76 -0.20 -24.98
C ASP A 136 0.46 0.57 -25.28
N ARG A 137 0.33 1.10 -26.51
CA ARG A 137 -0.90 1.76 -26.96
C ARG A 137 -2.07 0.79 -27.05
N PHE A 138 -1.83 -0.45 -27.47
CA PHE A 138 -2.86 -1.49 -27.52
C PHE A 138 -3.37 -1.83 -26.10
N VAL A 139 -2.46 -2.08 -25.16
CA VAL A 139 -2.79 -2.36 -23.75
C VAL A 139 -3.58 -1.20 -23.15
N LEU A 140 -3.07 0.04 -23.25
CA LEU A 140 -3.74 1.21 -22.70
C LEU A 140 -5.11 1.49 -23.34
N LYS A 141 -5.24 1.28 -24.66
CA LYS A 141 -6.54 1.44 -25.37
C LYS A 141 -7.57 0.49 -24.77
N HIS A 142 -7.25 -0.81 -24.68
CA HIS A 142 -8.21 -1.80 -24.21
C HIS A 142 -8.45 -1.75 -22.71
N TYR A 143 -7.45 -1.40 -21.92
CA TYR A 143 -7.61 -1.12 -20.50
C TYR A 143 -8.61 0.02 -20.25
N ASN A 144 -8.40 1.18 -20.90
CA ASN A 144 -9.28 2.34 -20.74
C ASN A 144 -10.68 2.07 -21.30
N GLU A 145 -10.80 1.33 -22.39
CA GLU A 145 -12.12 0.95 -22.94
C GLU A 145 -12.87 0.04 -21.97
N ALA A 146 -12.18 -0.93 -21.32
CA ALA A 146 -12.79 -1.78 -20.32
C ALA A 146 -13.36 -0.96 -19.14
N ILE A 147 -12.61 0.02 -18.64
CA ILE A 147 -13.07 0.94 -17.57
C ILE A 147 -14.24 1.81 -18.07
N SER A 148 -14.11 2.41 -19.26
CA SER A 148 -15.16 3.27 -19.85
C SER A 148 -16.49 2.53 -19.92
N GLN A 149 -16.47 1.27 -20.37
CA GLN A 149 -17.66 0.43 -20.48
C GLN A 149 -18.26 0.03 -19.12
N LEU A 150 -17.46 -0.01 -18.04
CA LEU A 150 -17.96 -0.21 -16.67
C LEU A 150 -18.59 1.06 -16.09
N THR A 151 -18.07 2.23 -16.43
CA THR A 151 -18.48 3.53 -15.85
C THR A 151 -19.57 4.27 -16.62
N CYS A 152 -19.74 4.00 -17.91
CA CYS A 152 -20.76 4.68 -18.72
C CYS A 152 -22.17 4.27 -18.27
N ASN A 153 -23.06 5.25 -18.08
CA ASN A 153 -24.50 5.07 -17.80
C ASN A 153 -25.20 4.32 -18.95
N GLN A 154 -25.01 3.01 -19.03
CA GLN A 154 -25.80 2.13 -19.87
C GLN A 154 -27.23 2.07 -19.32
N ALA A 155 -28.22 1.88 -20.19
CA ALA A 155 -29.63 1.74 -19.79
C ALA A 155 -29.87 0.60 -18.77
N SER A 156 -28.91 -0.31 -18.65
CA SER A 156 -28.78 -1.30 -17.59
C SER A 156 -27.33 -1.29 -17.07
N PRO A 157 -27.08 -1.05 -15.77
CA PRO A 157 -25.72 -1.13 -15.21
C PRO A 157 -25.15 -2.55 -15.36
N PRO A 158 -23.81 -2.71 -15.49
CA PRO A 158 -23.20 -4.03 -15.53
C PRO A 158 -23.55 -4.82 -14.27
N ASP A 159 -23.79 -6.12 -14.43
CA ASP A 159 -24.07 -6.97 -13.28
C ASP A 159 -22.83 -7.11 -12.39
N MET A 160 -23.05 -7.47 -11.12
CA MET A 160 -21.98 -7.58 -10.15
C MET A 160 -20.91 -8.61 -10.56
N SER A 161 -21.32 -9.73 -11.18
CA SER A 161 -20.39 -10.75 -11.67
C SER A 161 -19.44 -10.17 -12.72
N THR A 162 -19.92 -9.31 -13.61
CA THR A 162 -19.13 -8.61 -14.64
C THR A 162 -18.13 -7.64 -14.01
N VAL A 163 -18.54 -6.86 -13.01
CA VAL A 163 -17.66 -5.94 -12.28
C VAL A 163 -16.55 -6.72 -11.56
N LEU A 164 -16.91 -7.76 -10.81
CA LEU A 164 -15.96 -8.62 -10.08
C LEU A 164 -14.99 -9.32 -11.04
N THR A 165 -15.49 -9.78 -12.19
CA THR A 165 -14.69 -10.34 -13.28
C THR A 165 -13.67 -9.34 -13.80
N CYS A 166 -14.05 -8.09 -14.01
CA CYS A 166 -13.10 -7.06 -14.45
C CYS A 166 -12.08 -6.73 -13.35
N CYS A 167 -12.51 -6.64 -12.08
CA CYS A 167 -11.60 -6.42 -10.96
C CYS A 167 -10.52 -7.51 -10.90
N ILE A 168 -10.87 -8.80 -10.97
CA ILE A 168 -9.86 -9.87 -10.94
C ILE A 168 -8.92 -9.82 -12.15
N LEU A 169 -9.42 -9.51 -13.35
CA LEU A 169 -8.58 -9.35 -14.54
C LEU A 169 -7.62 -8.16 -14.39
N PHE A 170 -8.05 -7.07 -13.76
CA PHE A 170 -7.21 -5.91 -13.48
C PHE A 170 -6.18 -6.18 -12.38
N VAL A 171 -6.52 -6.93 -11.32
CA VAL A 171 -5.53 -7.40 -10.32
C VAL A 171 -4.36 -8.09 -11.03
N ILE A 172 -4.66 -9.01 -11.95
CA ILE A 172 -3.64 -9.76 -12.70
C ILE A 172 -2.87 -8.86 -13.66
N LEU A 173 -3.57 -7.97 -14.37
CA LEU A 173 -2.96 -7.06 -15.33
C LEU A 173 -1.98 -6.11 -14.65
N GLU A 174 -2.39 -5.46 -13.56
CA GLU A 174 -1.54 -4.53 -12.82
C GLU A 174 -0.37 -5.26 -12.15
N SER A 175 -0.62 -6.47 -11.63
CA SER A 175 0.45 -7.36 -11.17
C SER A 175 1.47 -7.61 -12.30
N LEU A 176 1.05 -7.93 -13.53
CA LEU A 176 1.96 -8.12 -14.68
C LEU A 176 2.65 -6.83 -15.16
N ARG A 177 2.09 -5.66 -14.88
CA ARG A 177 2.75 -4.36 -15.15
C ARG A 177 3.74 -3.98 -14.05
N GLY A 178 3.61 -4.57 -12.87
CA GLY A 178 4.40 -4.24 -11.69
C GLY A 178 3.82 -3.06 -10.91
N ASP A 179 2.56 -2.71 -11.17
CA ASP A 179 1.82 -1.70 -10.43
C ASP A 179 1.00 -2.38 -9.33
N PHE A 180 1.69 -2.80 -8.27
CA PHE A 180 1.07 -3.59 -7.21
C PHE A 180 0.07 -2.78 -6.36
N SER A 181 0.23 -1.46 -6.31
CA SER A 181 -0.73 -0.58 -5.65
C SER A 181 -2.10 -0.69 -6.31
N GLU A 182 -2.14 -0.56 -7.64
CA GLU A 182 -3.39 -0.67 -8.37
C GLU A 182 -3.96 -2.10 -8.32
N ALA A 183 -3.10 -3.12 -8.31
CA ALA A 183 -3.53 -4.50 -8.10
C ALA A 183 -4.24 -4.68 -6.74
N VAL A 184 -3.67 -4.16 -5.65
CA VAL A 184 -4.28 -4.21 -4.31
C VAL A 184 -5.58 -3.40 -4.28
N ARG A 185 -5.62 -2.22 -4.89
CA ARG A 185 -6.83 -1.38 -4.96
C ARG A 185 -7.98 -2.08 -5.68
N HIS A 186 -7.71 -2.82 -6.75
CA HIS A 186 -8.71 -3.63 -7.45
C HIS A 186 -9.18 -4.82 -6.60
N LEU A 187 -8.29 -5.44 -5.84
CA LEU A 187 -8.60 -6.54 -4.93
C LEU A 187 -9.47 -6.08 -3.75
N GLU A 188 -9.14 -4.95 -3.14
CA GLU A 188 -9.91 -4.29 -2.08
C GLU A 188 -11.30 -3.87 -2.58
N SER A 189 -11.36 -3.22 -3.74
CA SER A 189 -12.64 -2.83 -4.34
C SER A 189 -13.55 -4.05 -4.58
N GLY A 190 -13.00 -5.14 -5.09
CA GLY A 190 -13.75 -6.37 -5.34
C GLY A 190 -14.22 -7.08 -4.07
N THR A 191 -13.36 -7.19 -3.05
CA THR A 191 -13.73 -7.77 -1.75
C THR A 191 -14.80 -6.93 -1.04
N ARG A 192 -14.72 -5.60 -1.10
CA ARG A 192 -15.76 -4.68 -0.58
C ARG A 192 -17.10 -4.82 -1.28
N ILE A 193 -17.10 -5.02 -2.60
CA ILE A 193 -18.32 -5.30 -3.38
C ILE A 193 -18.98 -6.61 -2.92
N LEU A 194 -18.17 -7.65 -2.68
CA LEU A 194 -18.63 -8.95 -2.21
C LEU A 194 -19.29 -8.86 -0.83
N THR A 195 -18.63 -8.22 0.15
CA THR A 195 -19.13 -8.09 1.52
C THR A 195 -20.43 -7.27 1.60
N ASN A 196 -20.57 -6.25 0.76
CA ASN A 196 -21.77 -5.42 0.72
C ASN A 196 -22.94 -6.07 -0.05
N HIS A 197 -22.75 -7.25 -0.65
CA HIS A 197 -23.79 -7.91 -1.41
C HIS A 197 -24.82 -8.60 -0.50
N VAL A 198 -26.09 -8.19 -0.62
CA VAL A 198 -27.22 -8.91 -0.01
C VAL A 198 -27.81 -9.87 -1.05
N PRO A 199 -27.73 -11.21 -0.85
CA PRO A 199 -28.26 -12.17 -1.82
C PRO A 199 -29.75 -11.97 -2.05
N LYS A 200 -30.17 -11.71 -3.30
CA LYS A 200 -31.59 -11.58 -3.69
C LYS A 200 -32.32 -12.94 -3.75
N ALA A 201 -31.59 -14.05 -3.77
CA ALA A 201 -32.11 -15.40 -3.88
C ALA A 201 -31.65 -16.26 -2.69
N TYR A 202 -32.50 -17.19 -2.26
CA TYR A 202 -32.22 -18.13 -1.15
C TYR A 202 -31.10 -19.15 -1.46
N LEU A 203 -30.72 -19.32 -2.73
CA LEU A 203 -29.64 -20.22 -3.15
C LEU A 203 -28.46 -19.41 -3.68
N PRO A 204 -27.23 -19.69 -3.23
CA PRO A 204 -26.05 -19.01 -3.73
C PRO A 204 -25.86 -19.29 -5.23
N ASN A 205 -25.68 -18.22 -6.02
CA ASN A 205 -25.29 -18.35 -7.42
C ASN A 205 -23.87 -18.95 -7.48
N ARG A 206 -23.70 -20.08 -8.17
CA ARG A 206 -22.42 -20.80 -8.26
C ARG A 206 -21.28 -19.91 -8.74
N ASP A 207 -21.52 -19.12 -9.79
CA ASP A 207 -20.49 -18.25 -10.37
C ASP A 207 -20.08 -17.15 -9.37
N PHE A 208 -21.03 -16.65 -8.57
CA PHE A 208 -20.74 -15.69 -7.51
C PHE A 208 -19.88 -16.27 -6.39
N VAL A 209 -20.16 -17.52 -5.96
CA VAL A 209 -19.35 -18.22 -4.96
C VAL A 209 -17.93 -18.48 -5.49
N GLU A 210 -17.81 -18.88 -6.75
CA GLU A 210 -16.50 -19.15 -7.35
C GLU A 210 -15.69 -17.84 -7.52
N LEU A 211 -16.34 -16.73 -7.83
CA LEU A 211 -15.72 -15.40 -7.80
C LEU A 211 -15.31 -15.00 -6.38
N ALA A 212 -16.17 -15.18 -5.38
CA ALA A 212 -15.81 -14.92 -3.99
C ALA A 212 -14.60 -15.76 -3.54
N ALA A 213 -14.52 -17.02 -3.97
CA ALA A 213 -13.41 -17.91 -3.67
C ALA A 213 -12.07 -17.43 -4.25
N ILE A 214 -12.04 -16.90 -5.48
CA ILE A 214 -10.78 -16.37 -6.03
C ILE A 214 -10.36 -15.06 -5.36
N PHE A 215 -11.31 -14.19 -5.00
CA PHE A 215 -11.00 -12.98 -4.23
C PHE A 215 -10.44 -13.35 -2.86
N HIS A 216 -11.08 -14.28 -2.14
CA HIS A 216 -10.60 -14.81 -0.87
C HIS A 216 -9.19 -15.36 -0.98
N ALA A 217 -8.96 -16.27 -1.94
CA ALA A 217 -7.68 -16.95 -2.08
C ALA A 217 -6.50 -15.99 -2.37
N ILE A 218 -6.73 -14.93 -3.16
CA ILE A 218 -5.69 -13.90 -3.40
C ILE A 218 -5.55 -12.99 -2.17
N ALA A 219 -6.66 -12.55 -1.58
CA ALA A 219 -6.66 -11.65 -0.43
C ALA A 219 -5.98 -12.27 0.79
N ALA A 220 -6.24 -13.53 1.11
CA ALA A 220 -5.64 -14.23 2.25
C ALA A 220 -4.11 -14.29 2.14
N GLN A 221 -3.58 -14.67 0.97
CA GLN A 221 -2.12 -14.73 0.72
C GLN A 221 -1.45 -13.35 0.73
N VAL A 222 -2.18 -12.28 0.39
CA VAL A 222 -1.66 -10.91 0.46
C VAL A 222 -1.76 -10.35 1.88
N ALA A 223 -2.84 -10.67 2.60
CA ALA A 223 -3.13 -10.17 3.95
C ALA A 223 -2.11 -10.62 4.99
N ILE A 224 -1.51 -11.80 4.83
CA ILE A 224 -0.43 -12.27 5.72
C ILE A 224 0.80 -11.36 5.68
N PHE A 225 0.93 -10.51 4.65
CA PHE A 225 1.99 -9.51 4.49
C PHE A 225 1.47 -8.08 4.59
N ALA A 226 0.25 -7.86 5.11
CA ALA A 226 -0.34 -6.53 5.27
C ALA A 226 -0.25 -6.03 6.73
N PRO A 227 0.07 -4.73 6.93
CA PRO A 227 0.25 -4.14 8.26
C PRO A 227 -1.07 -3.91 9.00
N GLU A 228 -2.17 -3.94 8.26
CA GLU A 228 -3.52 -3.74 8.76
C GLU A 228 -4.47 -4.62 7.96
N ARG A 229 -5.71 -4.77 8.45
CA ARG A 229 -6.75 -5.51 7.73
C ARG A 229 -7.19 -4.73 6.49
N VAL A 230 -6.50 -4.95 5.38
CA VAL A 230 -6.80 -4.32 4.07
C VAL A 230 -8.07 -4.90 3.45
N PHE A 231 -8.31 -6.21 3.60
CA PHE A 231 -9.43 -6.88 2.95
C PHE A 231 -10.54 -7.26 3.95
N PRO A 232 -11.81 -6.95 3.64
CA PRO A 232 -12.95 -7.49 4.37
C PRO A 232 -13.01 -9.01 4.34
N ASP A 233 -13.52 -9.63 5.41
CA ASP A 233 -13.76 -11.08 5.42
C ASP A 233 -14.93 -11.47 4.50
N VAL A 234 -14.65 -12.37 3.57
CA VAL A 234 -15.60 -12.94 2.60
C VAL A 234 -15.80 -14.44 2.81
N THR A 235 -15.23 -15.04 3.86
CA THR A 235 -15.29 -16.48 4.15
C THR A 235 -16.73 -16.98 4.28
N HIS A 236 -17.63 -16.14 4.81
CA HIS A 236 -19.07 -16.43 4.92
C HIS A 236 -19.79 -16.60 3.57
N LEU A 237 -19.22 -16.12 2.46
CA LEU A 237 -19.76 -16.28 1.11
C LEU A 237 -19.27 -17.56 0.44
N LEU A 238 -18.24 -18.20 0.99
CA LEU A 238 -17.70 -19.45 0.48
C LEU A 238 -18.68 -20.57 0.80
N THR A 239 -18.93 -21.45 -0.18
CA THR A 239 -19.68 -22.67 0.14
C THR A 239 -18.78 -23.53 1.02
N PRO A 240 -19.26 -24.06 2.16
CA PRO A 240 -18.50 -25.04 2.91
C PRO A 240 -18.12 -26.14 1.95
N THR A 241 -16.82 -26.36 1.74
CA THR A 241 -16.34 -27.50 0.97
C THR A 241 -17.10 -28.69 1.51
N LYS A 242 -17.76 -29.47 0.65
CA LYS A 242 -18.42 -30.72 1.09
C LYS A 242 -17.33 -31.55 1.73
N GLN A 243 -17.15 -31.42 3.04
CA GLN A 243 -16.27 -32.24 3.84
C GLN A 243 -16.89 -33.63 3.76
N GLN A 244 -16.50 -34.38 2.72
CA GLN A 244 -16.73 -35.80 2.71
C GLN A 244 -16.04 -36.30 3.97
N LYS A 245 -16.81 -36.63 5.02
CA LYS A 245 -16.38 -37.15 6.31
C LYS A 245 -14.92 -37.63 6.24
N ARG A 246 -13.99 -36.76 6.63
CA ARG A 246 -12.56 -37.10 6.66
C ARG A 246 -12.45 -38.33 7.55
N LEU A 247 -11.78 -39.37 7.08
CA LEU A 247 -11.34 -40.42 8.01
C LEU A 247 -10.29 -39.71 8.85
N GLU A 248 -10.56 -39.54 10.13
CA GLU A 248 -9.66 -38.85 11.06
C GLU A 248 -8.22 -39.35 10.86
N GLY A 249 -7.29 -38.43 10.61
CA GLY A 249 -5.86 -38.70 10.60
C GLY A 249 -5.18 -39.04 9.26
N GLN A 250 -5.85 -38.93 8.09
CA GLN A 250 -5.16 -39.15 6.80
C GLN A 250 -5.68 -38.29 5.63
N PHE A 251 -4.76 -37.62 4.93
CA PHE A 251 -5.01 -37.05 3.59
C PHE A 251 -5.22 -38.14 2.53
N ARG A 252 -6.06 -37.85 1.54
CA ARG A 252 -6.38 -38.74 0.40
C ARG A 252 -5.60 -38.37 -0.84
N THR A 253 -5.38 -37.08 -1.06
CA THR A 253 -4.71 -36.51 -2.24
C THR A 253 -3.79 -35.37 -1.84
N LEU A 254 -2.85 -35.02 -2.72
CA LEU A 254 -1.98 -33.85 -2.52
C LEU A 254 -2.78 -32.53 -2.55
N ASP A 255 -3.89 -32.51 -3.29
CA ASP A 255 -4.83 -31.38 -3.33
C ASP A 255 -5.47 -31.12 -1.96
N GLU A 256 -5.93 -32.19 -1.29
CA GLU A 256 -6.50 -32.07 0.05
C GLU A 256 -5.47 -31.57 1.07
N ALA A 257 -4.20 -31.98 0.94
CA ALA A 257 -3.14 -31.48 1.80
C ALA A 257 -2.87 -29.99 1.58
N GLU A 258 -2.85 -29.53 0.32
CA GLU A 258 -2.72 -28.11 -0.03
C GLU A 258 -3.90 -27.28 0.50
N ASP A 259 -5.13 -27.77 0.35
CA ASP A 259 -6.34 -27.09 0.82
C ASP A 259 -6.37 -26.85 2.33
N ILE A 260 -5.85 -27.80 3.11
CA ILE A 260 -5.75 -27.68 4.56
C ILE A 260 -4.63 -26.72 4.94
N MET A 261 -3.52 -26.70 4.20
CA MET A 261 -2.45 -25.73 4.43
C MET A 261 -2.90 -24.30 4.16
N ASN A 262 -3.67 -24.07 3.09
CA ASN A 262 -4.23 -22.74 2.77
C ASN A 262 -5.20 -22.22 3.85
N GLN A 263 -5.75 -23.09 4.71
CA GLN A 263 -6.57 -22.66 5.86
C GLN A 263 -5.73 -22.08 7.00
N PHE A 264 -4.41 -22.24 6.98
CA PHE A 264 -3.53 -21.60 7.96
C PHE A 264 -3.51 -20.08 7.79
N ASP A 265 -3.63 -19.59 6.55
CA ASP A 265 -3.77 -18.14 6.27
C ASP A 265 -5.02 -17.56 6.94
N ASP A 266 -6.14 -18.28 6.86
CA ASP A 266 -7.41 -17.89 7.48
C ASP A 266 -7.30 -17.93 9.02
N ALA A 267 -6.66 -18.97 9.57
CA ALA A 267 -6.44 -19.10 11.00
C ALA A 267 -5.57 -17.96 11.56
N VAL A 268 -4.46 -17.64 10.89
CA VAL A 268 -3.60 -16.51 11.27
C VAL A 268 -4.36 -15.19 11.16
N SER A 269 -5.12 -14.99 10.08
CA SER A 269 -5.91 -13.78 9.90
C SER A 269 -6.95 -13.61 11.01
N HIS A 270 -7.65 -14.69 11.37
CA HIS A 270 -8.62 -14.69 12.46
C HIS A 270 -7.97 -14.36 13.80
N ILE A 271 -6.87 -15.03 14.14
CA ILE A 271 -6.13 -14.79 15.39
C ILE A 271 -5.60 -13.37 15.46
N SER A 272 -5.11 -12.82 14.34
CA SER A 272 -4.48 -11.49 14.31
C SER A 272 -5.49 -10.35 14.33
N TRP A 273 -6.65 -10.51 13.69
CA TRP A 273 -7.56 -9.40 13.39
C TRP A 273 -8.94 -9.48 14.06
N ASP A 274 -9.41 -10.69 14.40
CA ASP A 274 -10.77 -10.87 14.92
C ASP A 274 -10.81 -11.18 16.42
N LEU A 275 -9.68 -11.61 17.02
CA LEU A 275 -9.59 -11.94 18.44
C LEU A 275 -8.96 -10.81 19.27
N ASP A 276 -9.35 -10.74 20.54
CA ASP A 276 -8.70 -9.86 21.51
C ASP A 276 -7.27 -10.34 21.79
N GLN A 277 -6.31 -9.43 21.69
CA GLN A 277 -4.87 -9.71 21.70
C GLN A 277 -4.30 -9.82 23.13
N GLU A 278 -4.96 -10.63 23.97
CA GLU A 278 -4.63 -10.82 25.39
C GLU A 278 -3.54 -11.88 25.60
N TRP A 279 -2.42 -11.74 24.89
CA TRP A 279 -1.31 -12.71 24.88
C TRP A 279 -0.65 -12.99 26.24
N GLU A 280 -0.84 -12.10 27.21
CA GLU A 280 -0.34 -12.26 28.58
C GLU A 280 -1.21 -13.21 29.43
N ASP A 281 -2.43 -13.51 28.97
CA ASP A 281 -3.33 -14.49 29.58
C ASP A 281 -3.26 -15.81 28.81
N GLU A 282 -2.64 -16.82 29.40
CA GLU A 282 -2.51 -18.18 28.83
C GLU A 282 -3.87 -18.81 28.49
N GLU A 283 -4.94 -18.44 29.20
CA GLU A 283 -6.30 -18.96 28.98
C GLU A 283 -7.09 -18.15 27.95
N SER A 284 -6.50 -17.08 27.38
CA SER A 284 -7.18 -16.27 26.37
C SER A 284 -7.50 -17.07 25.11
N GLU A 285 -8.54 -16.64 24.41
CA GLU A 285 -8.96 -17.26 23.15
C GLU A 285 -7.84 -17.18 22.09
N CYS A 286 -7.07 -16.08 22.04
CA CYS A 286 -5.97 -15.93 21.08
C CYS A 286 -4.85 -16.95 21.32
N ASN A 287 -4.43 -17.18 22.57
CA ASN A 287 -3.43 -18.19 22.93
C ASN A 287 -3.94 -19.62 22.68
N THR A 288 -5.23 -19.86 22.94
CA THR A 288 -5.87 -21.16 22.66
C THR A 288 -5.89 -21.46 21.15
N GLN A 289 -6.36 -20.51 20.34
CA GLN A 289 -6.41 -20.67 18.88
C GLN A 289 -5.01 -20.74 18.27
N TRP A 290 -4.04 -19.98 18.79
CA TRP A 290 -2.64 -20.09 18.39
C TRP A 290 -2.09 -21.50 18.65
N SER A 291 -2.30 -22.04 19.85
CA SER A 291 -1.88 -23.40 20.21
C SER A 291 -2.50 -24.47 19.32
N ILE A 292 -3.79 -24.32 18.96
CA ILE A 292 -4.48 -25.20 18.01
C ILE A 292 -3.82 -25.12 16.62
N LEU A 293 -3.48 -23.92 16.14
CA LEU A 293 -2.77 -23.74 14.87
C LEU A 293 -1.40 -24.44 14.88
N GLN A 294 -0.62 -24.32 15.96
CA GLN A 294 0.68 -25.02 16.07
C GLN A 294 0.49 -26.55 15.97
N GLN A 295 -0.48 -27.09 16.71
CA GLN A 295 -0.81 -28.52 16.67
C GLN A 295 -1.27 -28.97 15.28
N ASN A 296 -2.09 -28.16 14.60
CA ASN A 296 -2.56 -28.46 13.25
C ASN A 296 -1.41 -28.52 12.24
N ILE A 297 -0.41 -27.63 12.36
CA ILE A 297 0.78 -27.64 11.52
C ILE A 297 1.61 -28.92 11.73
N ASP A 298 1.79 -29.36 12.98
CA ASP A 298 2.52 -30.59 13.29
C ASP A 298 1.77 -31.85 12.83
N ILE A 299 0.45 -31.90 13.03
CA ILE A 299 -0.41 -32.98 12.54
C ILE A 299 -0.37 -33.06 11.02
N TRP A 300 -0.45 -31.91 10.34
CA TRP A 300 -0.38 -31.83 8.88
C TRP A 300 0.87 -32.52 8.35
N LYS A 301 2.04 -32.29 8.96
CA LYS A 301 3.32 -32.92 8.57
C LYS A 301 3.23 -34.45 8.61
N CYS A 302 2.70 -34.98 9.71
CA CYS A 302 2.59 -36.42 9.93
C CYS A 302 1.67 -37.08 8.91
N GLU A 303 0.51 -36.46 8.65
CA GLU A 303 -0.45 -36.95 7.67
C GLU A 303 0.06 -36.86 6.24
N PHE A 304 0.77 -35.77 5.91
CA PHE A 304 1.35 -35.56 4.60
C PHE A 304 2.42 -36.60 4.27
N GLU A 305 3.35 -36.88 5.19
CA GLU A 305 4.37 -37.90 4.97
C GLU A 305 3.77 -39.31 4.87
N ALA A 306 2.70 -39.59 5.62
CA ALA A 306 1.95 -40.84 5.49
C ALA A 306 1.28 -40.97 4.10
N LEU A 307 0.72 -39.88 3.57
CA LEU A 307 0.16 -39.84 2.22
C LEU A 307 1.25 -40.09 1.16
N VAL A 308 2.38 -39.37 1.22
CA VAL A 308 3.49 -39.52 0.27
C VAL A 308 3.99 -40.96 0.25
N LYS A 309 4.20 -41.56 1.43
CA LYS A 309 4.61 -42.97 1.55
C LYS A 309 3.58 -43.92 0.94
N LYS A 310 2.29 -43.71 1.22
CA LYS A 310 1.20 -44.51 0.67
C LYS A 310 1.14 -44.46 -0.85
N LEU A 311 1.33 -43.27 -1.44
CA LEU A 311 1.36 -43.11 -2.90
C LEU A 311 2.58 -43.83 -3.50
N GLN A 312 3.74 -43.76 -2.84
CA GLN A 312 4.96 -44.47 -3.25
C GLN A 312 4.76 -45.99 -3.20
N ASP A 313 4.23 -46.51 -2.09
CA ASP A 313 4.00 -47.95 -1.87
C ASP A 313 3.02 -48.52 -2.91
N LYS A 314 1.98 -47.74 -3.26
CA LYS A 314 1.00 -48.11 -4.28
C LYS A 314 1.48 -47.92 -5.72
N LYS A 315 2.65 -47.29 -5.94
CA LYS A 315 3.17 -46.92 -7.25
C LYS A 315 2.19 -46.06 -8.06
N GLU A 316 1.40 -45.24 -7.38
CA GLU A 316 0.56 -44.25 -8.03
C GLU A 316 1.44 -43.14 -8.63
N PRO A 317 1.03 -42.47 -9.72
CA PRO A 317 1.78 -41.33 -10.23
C PRO A 317 1.80 -40.21 -9.19
N ILE A 318 3.00 -39.74 -8.83
CA ILE A 318 3.20 -38.68 -7.82
C ILE A 318 3.72 -37.43 -8.52
N ASP A 319 3.04 -36.32 -8.28
CA ASP A 319 3.59 -35.00 -8.59
C ASP A 319 4.66 -34.63 -7.55
N TRP A 320 5.91 -34.97 -7.88
CA TRP A 320 7.05 -34.69 -7.00
C TRP A 320 7.33 -33.20 -6.84
N GLU A 321 6.94 -32.36 -7.79
CA GLU A 321 7.10 -30.92 -7.66
C GLU A 321 6.12 -30.34 -6.64
N LYS A 322 4.87 -30.81 -6.66
CA LYS A 322 3.87 -30.47 -5.65
C LYS A 322 4.27 -30.97 -4.28
N VAL A 323 4.77 -32.21 -4.18
CA VAL A 323 5.29 -32.74 -2.90
C VAL A 323 6.42 -31.87 -2.36
N LEU A 324 7.35 -31.47 -3.23
CA LEU A 324 8.48 -30.64 -2.86
C LEU A 324 8.03 -29.25 -2.38
N ASN A 325 7.11 -28.62 -3.11
CA ASN A 325 6.57 -27.31 -2.74
C ASN A 325 5.88 -27.37 -1.38
N LEU A 326 4.99 -28.35 -1.17
CA LEU A 326 4.25 -28.51 0.08
C LEU A 326 5.18 -28.77 1.29
N ARG A 327 6.30 -29.48 1.12
CA ARG A 327 7.31 -29.62 2.19
C ARG A 327 7.99 -28.31 2.53
N ILE A 328 8.33 -27.51 1.51
CA ILE A 328 8.94 -26.18 1.71
C ILE A 328 7.93 -25.29 2.44
N GLN A 329 6.71 -25.16 1.94
CA GLN A 329 5.66 -24.32 2.56
C GLN A 329 5.34 -24.77 4.00
N HIS A 330 5.26 -26.08 4.27
CA HIS A 330 5.09 -26.59 5.63
C HIS A 330 6.24 -26.16 6.55
N LYS A 331 7.50 -26.29 6.10
CA LYS A 331 8.66 -25.90 6.89
C LYS A 331 8.66 -24.39 7.18
N LEU A 332 8.18 -23.58 6.25
CA LEU A 332 8.03 -22.14 6.43
C LEU A 332 6.95 -21.79 7.46
N TRP A 333 5.80 -22.46 7.41
CA TRP A 333 4.77 -22.36 8.45
C TRP A 333 5.29 -22.79 9.83
N GLU A 334 6.07 -23.88 9.87
CA GLU A 334 6.73 -24.36 11.08
C GLU A 334 7.67 -23.29 11.66
N LEU A 335 8.46 -22.59 10.83
CA LEU A 335 9.36 -21.52 11.27
C LEU A 335 8.59 -20.28 11.76
N LEU A 336 7.54 -19.88 11.03
CA LEU A 336 6.72 -18.71 11.35
C LEU A 336 6.00 -18.84 12.70
N ILE A 337 5.52 -20.05 13.02
CA ILE A 337 4.67 -20.28 14.18
C ILE A 337 5.47 -20.72 15.43
N ARG A 338 6.69 -21.25 15.27
CA ARG A 338 7.57 -21.66 16.38
C ARG A 338 8.27 -20.50 17.11
N GLU A 339 8.07 -19.26 16.69
CA GLU A 339 8.71 -18.06 17.27
C GLU A 339 8.31 -17.78 18.74
N GLN A 340 7.45 -18.60 19.38
CA GLN A 340 6.95 -18.32 20.73
C GLN A 340 6.90 -19.50 21.73
N SER A 341 7.39 -20.69 21.40
CA SER A 341 7.05 -21.88 22.21
C SER A 341 8.02 -22.24 23.34
N ASP A 342 8.81 -21.32 23.90
CA ASP A 342 9.61 -21.62 25.10
C ASP A 342 9.63 -20.43 26.06
N ASP A 343 9.69 -20.73 27.37
CA ASP A 343 9.73 -19.85 28.55
C ASP A 343 10.88 -18.81 28.59
N ASP A 344 11.51 -18.52 27.45
CA ASP A 344 12.64 -17.61 27.29
C ASP A 344 12.23 -16.46 26.37
N GLU A 345 12.06 -15.26 26.95
CA GLU A 345 11.76 -14.01 26.22
C GLU A 345 12.79 -13.67 25.12
N ASN A 346 13.90 -14.43 25.02
CA ASN A 346 14.94 -14.31 24.00
C ASN A 346 14.98 -15.47 22.98
N PHE A 347 14.04 -16.43 23.00
CA PHE A 347 14.05 -17.51 22.01
C PHE A 347 13.61 -17.01 20.63
N GLU A 348 14.56 -17.00 19.71
CA GLU A 348 14.39 -16.42 18.38
C GLU A 348 14.59 -17.55 17.35
N ALA A 349 13.53 -18.04 16.71
CA ALA A 349 13.59 -19.21 15.81
C ALA A 349 14.65 -19.00 14.70
N TYR A 350 15.72 -19.79 14.69
CA TYR A 350 16.85 -19.64 13.76
C TYR A 350 17.00 -20.88 12.87
N LEU A 351 17.29 -20.67 11.58
CA LEU A 351 17.54 -21.75 10.65
C LEU A 351 19.04 -21.94 10.40
N ASP A 352 19.54 -23.13 10.72
CA ASP A 352 20.94 -23.51 10.48
C ASP A 352 21.31 -23.36 8.98
N PRO A 353 22.50 -22.82 8.65
CA PRO A 353 22.90 -22.62 7.26
C PRO A 353 22.95 -23.91 6.43
N GLY A 354 23.26 -25.06 7.05
CA GLY A 354 23.23 -26.36 6.38
C GLY A 354 21.80 -26.81 6.04
N GLU A 355 20.87 -26.66 6.99
CA GLU A 355 19.45 -26.92 6.75
C GLU A 355 18.86 -25.97 5.70
N CYS A 356 19.19 -24.68 5.78
CA CYS A 356 18.75 -23.68 4.81
C CYS A 356 19.27 -24.00 3.40
N ASN A 357 20.54 -24.37 3.25
CA ASN A 357 21.08 -24.77 1.95
C ASN A 357 20.39 -26.02 1.38
N ALA A 358 20.03 -26.99 2.23
CA ALA A 358 19.30 -28.18 1.78
C ALA A 358 17.87 -27.85 1.31
N LEU A 359 17.23 -26.84 1.90
CA LEU A 359 15.95 -26.29 1.41
C LEU A 359 16.15 -25.50 0.11
N LEU A 360 17.20 -24.70 0.00
CA LEU A 360 17.53 -23.98 -1.24
C LEU A 360 17.83 -24.91 -2.41
N ASP A 361 18.51 -26.04 -2.18
CA ASP A 361 18.74 -27.07 -3.21
C ASP A 361 17.43 -27.66 -3.76
N GLN A 362 16.40 -27.73 -2.90
CA GLN A 362 15.07 -28.19 -3.27
C GLN A 362 14.29 -27.09 -4.00
N LEU A 363 14.30 -25.87 -3.45
CA LEU A 363 13.65 -24.71 -4.01
C LEU A 363 14.21 -24.37 -5.40
N GLU A 364 15.53 -24.43 -5.59
CA GLU A 364 16.21 -24.17 -6.87
C GLU A 364 15.73 -25.08 -8.00
N LYS A 365 15.36 -26.34 -7.70
CA LYS A 365 14.76 -27.26 -8.68
C LYS A 365 13.41 -26.76 -9.17
N LEU A 366 12.59 -26.22 -8.27
CA LEU A 366 11.29 -25.63 -8.62
C LEU A 366 11.49 -24.28 -9.34
N TRP A 367 12.40 -23.45 -8.82
CA TRP A 367 12.69 -22.12 -9.34
C TRP A 367 13.22 -22.13 -10.76
N CYS A 368 14.10 -23.07 -11.08
CA CYS A 368 14.71 -23.20 -12.40
C CYS A 368 13.91 -24.10 -13.36
N ASN A 369 12.76 -24.63 -12.95
CA ASN A 369 11.93 -25.46 -13.82
C ASN A 369 11.33 -24.63 -14.96
N PRO A 370 11.67 -24.90 -16.24
CA PRO A 370 11.11 -24.17 -17.37
C PRO A 370 9.63 -24.47 -17.63
N ALA A 371 9.09 -25.57 -17.07
CA ALA A 371 7.67 -25.91 -17.16
C ALA A 371 6.80 -25.07 -16.22
N ARG A 372 7.39 -24.49 -15.16
CA ARG A 372 6.66 -23.59 -14.27
C ARG A 372 6.53 -22.21 -14.89
N PRO A 373 5.33 -21.60 -14.85
CA PRO A 373 5.12 -20.27 -15.38
C PRO A 373 5.96 -19.26 -14.60
N ARG A 374 6.37 -18.17 -15.26
CA ARG A 374 7.10 -17.07 -14.60
C ARG A 374 6.16 -16.13 -13.87
N PHE A 375 4.89 -16.09 -14.24
CA PHE A 375 3.85 -15.37 -13.54
C PHE A 375 2.89 -16.37 -12.89
N GLY A 376 2.55 -16.16 -11.62
CA GLY A 376 1.62 -17.01 -10.88
C GLY A 376 0.72 -16.23 -9.94
N LEU A 377 -0.42 -16.82 -9.58
CA LEU A 377 -1.35 -16.29 -8.57
C LEU A 377 -1.16 -16.89 -7.17
N LYS A 378 -0.12 -17.72 -7.00
CA LYS A 378 0.29 -18.25 -5.70
C LYS A 378 1.54 -17.52 -5.26
N ILE A 379 1.57 -17.07 -4.01
CA ILE A 379 2.76 -16.52 -3.37
C ILE A 379 3.45 -17.69 -2.67
N ASP A 380 4.37 -18.36 -3.36
CA ASP A 380 4.96 -19.61 -2.88
C ASP A 380 6.49 -19.57 -2.87
N LEU A 381 7.14 -19.53 -4.03
CA LEU A 381 8.59 -19.65 -4.10
C LEU A 381 9.31 -18.35 -3.77
N THR A 382 8.73 -17.21 -4.13
CA THR A 382 9.34 -15.90 -3.88
C THR A 382 9.27 -15.54 -2.40
N ALA A 383 8.11 -15.78 -1.76
CA ALA A 383 7.97 -15.66 -0.32
C ALA A 383 8.86 -16.67 0.44
N ALA A 384 9.02 -17.89 -0.07
CA ALA A 384 9.94 -18.85 0.51
C ALA A 384 11.39 -18.36 0.53
N LEU A 385 11.87 -17.78 -0.57
CA LEU A 385 13.21 -17.18 -0.64
C LEU A 385 13.37 -16.03 0.35
N PHE A 386 12.36 -15.16 0.47
CA PHE A 386 12.35 -14.07 1.45
C PHE A 386 12.42 -14.60 2.90
N GLN A 387 11.55 -15.55 3.26
CA GLN A 387 11.54 -16.09 4.62
C GLN A 387 12.85 -16.81 4.96
N LEU A 388 13.41 -17.60 4.04
CA LEU A 388 14.72 -18.23 4.24
C LEU A 388 15.83 -17.19 4.45
N TYR A 389 15.77 -16.04 3.76
CA TYR A 389 16.71 -14.93 3.97
C TYR A 389 16.61 -14.36 5.38
N VAL A 390 15.39 -14.24 5.90
CA VAL A 390 15.12 -13.73 7.25
C VAL A 390 15.60 -14.72 8.31
N TYR A 391 15.22 -16.00 8.20
CA TYR A 391 15.49 -17.01 9.22
C TYR A 391 16.93 -17.53 9.22
N CYS A 392 17.68 -17.39 8.11
CA CYS A 392 19.10 -17.74 8.05
C CYS A 392 19.97 -16.47 7.98
N THR A 393 20.78 -16.24 9.00
CA THR A 393 21.62 -15.03 9.11
C THR A 393 23.00 -15.18 8.48
N ASP A 394 23.34 -16.37 7.95
CA ASP A 394 24.59 -16.60 7.24
C ASP A 394 24.65 -15.79 5.94
N GLU A 395 25.71 -15.01 5.80
CA GLU A 395 25.88 -14.07 4.69
C GLU A 395 25.98 -14.78 3.33
N ASN A 396 26.62 -15.96 3.26
CA ASN A 396 26.76 -16.70 2.01
C ASN A 396 25.40 -17.28 1.56
N VAL A 397 24.59 -17.75 2.51
CA VAL A 397 23.23 -18.21 2.25
C VAL A 397 22.37 -17.05 1.73
N ARG A 398 22.44 -15.87 2.37
CA ARG A 398 21.73 -14.67 1.93
C ARG A 398 22.13 -14.22 0.52
N GLN A 399 23.42 -14.24 0.19
CA GLN A 399 23.92 -13.96 -1.16
C GLN A 399 23.41 -14.99 -2.19
N ARG A 400 23.38 -16.29 -1.82
CA ARG A 400 22.83 -17.34 -2.67
C ARG A 400 21.34 -17.10 -2.97
N ILE A 401 20.56 -16.70 -1.98
CA ILE A 401 19.14 -16.37 -2.15
C ILE A 401 18.94 -15.23 -3.14
N ILE A 402 19.69 -14.14 -2.97
CA ILE A 402 19.67 -12.99 -3.90
C ILE A 402 20.03 -13.43 -5.33
N PHE A 403 21.08 -14.27 -5.48
CA PHE A 403 21.46 -14.82 -6.78
C PHE A 403 20.32 -15.63 -7.42
N LEU A 404 19.63 -16.45 -6.65
CA LEU A 404 18.46 -17.20 -7.13
C LEU A 404 17.35 -16.25 -7.59
N LEU A 405 17.01 -15.23 -6.78
CA LEU A 405 16.01 -14.23 -7.14
C LEU A 405 16.35 -13.51 -8.45
N ARG A 406 17.62 -13.15 -8.68
CA ARG A 406 18.08 -12.54 -9.95
C ARG A 406 18.11 -13.49 -11.13
N SER A 407 18.21 -14.80 -10.90
CA SER A 407 18.39 -15.81 -11.96
C SER A 407 17.17 -15.96 -12.87
N GLN A 408 15.98 -15.58 -12.40
CA GLN A 408 14.72 -15.67 -13.15
C GLN A 408 13.91 -14.39 -12.97
N SER A 409 13.26 -13.91 -14.02
CA SER A 409 12.27 -12.83 -13.93
C SER A 409 10.90 -13.44 -13.58
N ARG A 410 10.72 -13.82 -12.32
CA ARG A 410 9.47 -14.37 -11.78
C ARG A 410 8.64 -13.30 -11.09
N ARG A 411 7.32 -13.48 -11.11
CA ARG A 411 6.36 -12.64 -10.41
C ARG A 411 5.20 -13.46 -9.86
N GLU A 412 4.91 -13.29 -8.57
CA GLU A 412 3.88 -14.03 -7.83
C GLU A 412 2.89 -13.02 -7.24
N ILE A 413 1.82 -12.73 -7.97
CA ILE A 413 0.87 -11.63 -7.70
C ILE A 413 1.62 -10.31 -7.47
N ILE A 414 1.82 -9.94 -6.19
CA ILE A 414 2.48 -8.71 -5.74
C ILE A 414 3.99 -8.85 -5.53
N TRP A 415 4.54 -10.06 -5.65
CA TRP A 415 5.97 -10.31 -5.42
C TRP A 415 6.77 -10.31 -6.72
N ASP A 416 7.52 -9.23 -6.92
CA ASP A 416 8.68 -9.07 -7.82
C ASP A 416 9.91 -9.88 -7.42
N SER A 417 10.35 -10.93 -8.11
CA SER A 417 11.65 -11.58 -7.78
C SER A 417 12.87 -10.68 -8.00
N GLY A 418 12.90 -9.97 -9.13
CA GLY A 418 13.92 -8.97 -9.40
C GLY A 418 13.80 -7.84 -8.39
N GLN A 419 12.55 -7.51 -8.03
CA GLN A 419 12.28 -6.50 -7.05
C GLN A 419 12.84 -6.85 -5.66
N LEU A 420 12.40 -7.97 -5.12
CA LEU A 420 12.87 -8.50 -3.86
C LEU A 420 14.39 -8.60 -3.80
N ALA A 421 15.07 -8.95 -4.91
CA ALA A 421 16.52 -8.97 -4.95
C ALA A 421 17.18 -7.60 -4.72
N ASP A 422 16.73 -6.52 -5.37
CA ASP A 422 17.32 -5.18 -5.10
C ASP A 422 17.08 -4.77 -3.63
N PHE A 423 15.91 -5.11 -3.09
CA PHE A 423 15.58 -4.83 -1.70
C PHE A 423 16.53 -5.55 -0.72
N LEU A 424 16.73 -6.85 -0.92
CA LEU A 424 17.60 -7.67 -0.07
C LEU A 424 19.09 -7.34 -0.25
N GLU A 425 19.51 -6.94 -1.46
CA GLU A 425 20.87 -6.41 -1.69
C GLU A 425 21.13 -5.15 -0.87
N ASN A 426 20.15 -4.24 -0.80
CA ASN A 426 20.24 -3.05 0.03
C ASN A 426 20.29 -3.40 1.53
N ASP A 427 19.43 -4.32 1.98
CA ASP A 427 19.45 -4.81 3.36
C ASP A 427 20.82 -5.41 3.74
N MET A 428 21.44 -6.20 2.87
CA MET A 428 22.80 -6.71 3.10
C MET A 428 23.83 -5.58 3.26
N VAL A 429 23.74 -4.52 2.46
CA VAL A 429 24.61 -3.34 2.59
C VAL A 429 24.41 -2.65 3.94
N LEU A 430 23.15 -2.44 4.35
CA LEU A 430 22.82 -1.82 5.64
C LEU A 430 23.34 -2.64 6.82
N ARG A 431 23.28 -3.97 6.74
CA ARG A 431 23.85 -4.88 7.74
C ARG A 431 25.37 -4.78 7.81
N ALA A 432 26.03 -4.73 6.65
CA ALA A 432 27.50 -4.63 6.59
C ALA A 432 28.03 -3.34 7.22
N VAL A 433 27.24 -2.26 7.20
CA VAL A 433 27.60 -0.97 7.84
C VAL A 433 27.01 -0.81 9.26
N GLY A 434 26.34 -1.83 9.79
CA GLY A 434 25.75 -1.84 11.14
C GLY A 434 24.51 -0.96 11.31
N LEU A 435 23.89 -0.50 10.21
CA LEU A 435 22.65 0.27 10.21
C LEU A 435 21.40 -0.63 10.30
N GLN A 436 21.53 -1.90 9.91
CA GLN A 436 20.48 -2.91 10.07
C GLN A 436 20.99 -4.02 10.98
N ASN A 437 20.46 -4.10 12.19
CA ASN A 437 20.80 -5.16 13.15
C ASN A 437 19.63 -6.11 13.39
N ASP A 438 18.40 -5.68 13.08
CA ASP A 438 17.22 -6.50 13.23
C ASP A 438 17.19 -7.62 12.19
N ARG A 439 16.67 -8.77 12.61
CA ARG A 439 16.51 -9.95 11.74
C ARG A 439 15.73 -9.62 10.48
N TRP A 440 14.59 -8.95 10.64
CA TRP A 440 13.69 -8.56 9.57
C TRP A 440 14.21 -7.29 8.87
N PRO A 441 14.46 -7.34 7.56
CA PRO A 441 14.81 -6.15 6.78
C PRO A 441 13.78 -5.03 6.93
N GLU A 442 14.20 -3.79 7.18
CA GLU A 442 13.28 -2.65 7.13
C GLU A 442 12.80 -2.43 5.69
N ILE A 443 11.55 -2.79 5.41
CA ILE A 443 10.86 -2.42 4.16
C ILE A 443 10.43 -0.96 4.35
N GLY A 444 11.31 0.00 4.01
CA GLY A 444 11.16 1.43 4.32
C GLY A 444 12.06 2.32 3.45
N PRO A 445 11.67 3.51 2.97
CA PRO A 445 12.55 4.35 2.17
C PRO A 445 13.57 5.06 3.07
N HIS A 446 14.86 4.87 2.79
CA HIS A 446 15.88 5.84 3.17
C HIS A 446 15.76 7.11 2.29
N ASN A 447 15.59 8.25 2.94
CA ASN A 447 15.45 9.58 2.32
C ASN A 447 16.48 9.89 1.23
N SER A 448 16.01 10.01 -0.02
CA SER A 448 16.55 10.97 -0.99
C SER A 448 15.48 11.34 -2.04
N SER A 449 14.99 12.59 -1.95
CA SER A 449 14.12 13.29 -2.92
C SER A 449 12.72 12.70 -3.22
N SER A 450 11.69 13.40 -2.76
CA SER A 450 10.28 13.15 -3.05
C SER A 450 9.92 13.45 -4.51
N THR A 451 9.57 12.40 -5.25
CA THR A 451 8.55 12.33 -6.33
C THR A 451 8.57 10.90 -6.89
N GLN A 452 7.95 9.96 -6.18
CA GLN A 452 7.59 8.66 -6.75
C GLN A 452 6.58 7.93 -5.84
N SER A 453 5.31 8.24 -6.09
CA SER A 453 4.06 7.62 -5.63
C SER A 453 4.16 6.22 -5.01
N ASN A 454 3.55 6.10 -3.83
CA ASN A 454 2.91 4.96 -3.16
C ASN A 454 3.18 3.60 -3.81
N LEU A 455 3.95 2.76 -3.09
CA LEU A 455 4.52 1.44 -3.48
C LEU A 455 5.76 1.42 -4.40
N ASN A 456 6.64 2.43 -4.35
CA ASN A 456 8.04 2.28 -4.79
C ASN A 456 8.95 1.52 -3.80
N MET A 457 8.38 0.65 -2.94
CA MET A 457 9.12 0.04 -1.83
C MET A 457 9.29 -1.47 -1.92
N LEU A 458 9.17 -2.02 -3.13
CA LEU A 458 9.97 -3.12 -3.63
C LEU A 458 10.30 -2.66 -5.06
N VAL A 459 11.43 -1.97 -5.28
CA VAL A 459 12.14 -1.76 -6.58
C VAL A 459 11.62 -0.75 -7.58
N ASN A 460 12.47 0.15 -8.09
CA ASN A 460 13.86 0.01 -8.54
C ASN A 460 14.57 1.36 -8.42
N LYS A 461 15.91 1.38 -8.25
CA LYS A 461 16.82 2.36 -8.89
C LYS A 461 18.29 2.03 -8.61
N THR A 462 18.85 1.10 -9.38
CA THR A 462 20.28 1.12 -9.69
C THR A 462 20.56 2.19 -10.77
N VAL A 463 21.47 3.11 -10.42
CA VAL A 463 22.38 3.95 -11.24
C VAL A 463 22.46 5.34 -10.60
N SER A 464 23.40 5.54 -9.67
CA SER A 464 24.03 6.85 -9.37
C SER A 464 25.23 6.80 -8.38
N ILE A 465 25.71 5.63 -7.93
CA ILE A 465 26.76 5.57 -6.89
C ILE A 465 28.19 5.85 -7.42
N ALA A 466 28.40 6.05 -8.73
CA ALA A 466 29.76 6.23 -9.27
C ALA A 466 30.32 7.67 -9.30
N MET A 467 29.63 8.71 -8.78
CA MET A 467 30.11 10.11 -8.89
C MET A 467 30.17 10.91 -7.57
N ALA A 468 30.03 10.29 -6.41
CA ALA A 468 30.03 11.01 -5.12
C ALA A 468 31.36 10.96 -4.32
N ILE A 469 32.43 10.34 -4.85
CA ILE A 469 33.70 10.21 -4.10
C ILE A 469 34.76 11.27 -4.48
N ILE A 470 34.48 12.21 -5.39
CA ILE A 470 35.40 13.32 -5.69
C ILE A 470 34.67 14.66 -5.60
N SER A 471 34.39 15.12 -4.39
CA SER A 471 34.27 16.56 -4.06
C SER A 471 34.26 16.77 -2.55
N TYR A 472 35.37 16.42 -1.89
CA TYR A 472 35.83 17.14 -0.73
C TYR A 472 37.03 17.99 -1.17
N GLY A 473 36.83 19.30 -1.32
CA GLY A 473 37.89 20.19 -1.78
C GLY A 473 37.46 21.63 -2.05
N VAL A 474 37.33 22.41 -0.97
CA VAL A 474 37.67 23.85 -0.86
C VAL A 474 36.67 24.91 -1.39
N SER A 475 36.14 25.67 -0.41
CA SER A 475 35.69 27.09 -0.39
C SER A 475 34.43 27.47 -1.20
N ALA A 476 33.51 28.30 -0.70
CA ALA A 476 33.68 29.46 0.18
C ALA A 476 32.44 29.77 1.05
N THR A 477 32.71 30.38 2.20
CA THR A 477 31.79 30.92 3.19
C THR A 477 31.04 32.17 2.72
N LEU A 478 29.72 32.17 2.83
CA LEU A 478 28.88 33.35 2.98
C LEU A 478 27.94 33.07 4.16
N GLY A 479 28.04 33.86 5.22
CA GLY A 479 27.32 33.65 6.47
C GLY A 479 25.81 33.79 6.28
N ALA A 480 25.10 32.66 6.29
CA ALA A 480 23.66 32.65 6.50
C ALA A 480 23.38 32.93 7.98
N GLN A 481 22.44 33.84 8.25
CA GLN A 481 21.88 33.99 9.59
C GLN A 481 21.24 32.65 10.01
N PRO A 482 21.38 32.22 11.27
CA PRO A 482 20.77 30.98 11.74
C PRO A 482 19.24 31.07 11.61
N ARG A 483 18.63 30.11 10.92
CA ARG A 483 17.18 30.02 10.73
C ARG A 483 16.52 29.63 12.06
N PRO A 484 15.35 30.19 12.41
CA PRO A 484 14.63 29.76 13.60
C PRO A 484 14.15 28.31 13.43
N LYS A 485 14.29 27.50 14.49
CA LYS A 485 13.85 26.10 14.48
C LYS A 485 12.33 26.00 14.65
N ALA A 486 11.66 25.23 13.80
CA ALA A 486 10.28 24.82 13.98
C ALA A 486 10.18 23.30 14.11
N VAL A 487 9.38 22.83 15.06
CA VAL A 487 9.08 21.41 15.24
C VAL A 487 7.74 21.13 14.60
N VAL A 488 7.69 20.18 13.67
CA VAL A 488 6.44 19.71 13.07
C VAL A 488 6.19 18.29 13.55
N TYR A 489 5.03 18.05 14.14
CA TYR A 489 4.68 16.69 14.53
C TYR A 489 4.49 15.81 13.30
N ARG A 490 5.14 14.64 13.27
CA ARG A 490 4.89 13.61 12.27
C ARG A 490 4.80 12.23 12.95
N GLY A 491 3.73 11.51 12.65
CA GLY A 491 3.44 10.21 13.26
C GLY A 491 1.95 9.89 13.25
N PRO A 492 1.49 8.89 14.02
CA PRO A 492 0.13 8.33 13.94
C PRO A 492 -1.05 9.28 14.23
N ALA A 493 -0.76 10.52 14.63
CA ALA A 493 -1.75 11.56 14.92
C ALA A 493 -1.86 12.61 13.81
N SER A 494 -1.10 12.46 12.72
CA SER A 494 -1.20 13.29 11.54
C SER A 494 -1.46 12.46 10.29
N SER A 495 -2.24 13.02 9.37
CA SER A 495 -2.48 12.46 8.05
C SER A 495 -1.28 12.75 7.18
N GLU A 496 -1.04 11.89 6.21
CA GLU A 496 0.04 12.10 5.27
C GLU A 496 -0.12 13.40 4.48
N GLY A 497 0.98 14.05 4.13
CA GLY A 497 0.98 15.33 3.42
C GLY A 497 0.71 16.53 4.33
N CYS A 498 0.03 16.36 5.47
CA CYS A 498 -0.19 17.45 6.44
C CYS A 498 1.14 17.97 7.05
N PRO A 499 2.02 17.13 7.62
CA PRO A 499 3.32 17.58 8.12
C PRO A 499 4.21 18.20 7.03
N GLU A 500 4.16 17.67 5.81
CA GLU A 500 4.91 18.13 4.65
C GLU A 500 4.41 19.49 4.15
N GLY A 501 3.09 19.69 4.05
CA GLY A 501 2.49 20.99 3.71
C GLY A 501 2.85 22.06 4.75
N ILE A 502 2.82 21.70 6.04
CA ILE A 502 3.27 22.60 7.12
C ILE A 502 4.77 22.89 7.00
N HIS A 503 5.59 21.88 6.71
CA HIS A 503 7.02 22.07 6.48
C HIS A 503 7.27 23.08 5.36
N ASP A 504 6.65 22.89 4.21
CA ASP A 504 6.85 23.75 3.05
C ASP A 504 6.29 25.16 3.29
N LEU A 505 5.19 25.28 4.00
CA LEU A 505 4.66 26.56 4.46
C LEU A 505 5.66 27.29 5.38
N LEU A 506 6.24 26.60 6.35
CA LEU A 506 7.20 27.16 7.30
C LEU A 506 8.54 27.51 6.63
N VAL A 507 9.03 26.67 5.70
CA VAL A 507 10.26 26.93 4.93
C VAL A 507 10.07 28.10 3.96
N SER A 508 8.91 28.20 3.31
CA SER A 508 8.62 29.29 2.37
C SER A 508 8.16 30.58 3.03
N SER A 509 7.80 30.55 4.32
CA SER A 509 7.42 31.73 5.09
C SER A 509 8.55 32.78 5.15
N PRO A 510 8.23 34.08 5.34
CA PRO A 510 9.23 35.13 5.51
C PRO A 510 10.30 34.84 6.57
N SER A 511 9.93 34.18 7.68
CA SER A 511 10.84 33.76 8.73
C SER A 511 11.73 32.56 8.36
N ASN A 512 11.44 31.87 7.25
CA ASN A 512 12.26 30.83 6.63
C ASN A 512 12.79 29.80 7.65
N PHE A 513 11.88 29.07 8.29
CA PHE A 513 12.21 28.19 9.42
C PHE A 513 13.06 26.99 9.01
N GLU A 514 13.99 26.59 9.88
CA GLU A 514 14.56 25.25 9.83
C GLU A 514 13.58 24.28 10.49
N VAL A 515 13.00 23.39 9.70
CA VAL A 515 11.96 22.47 10.19
C VAL A 515 12.57 21.14 10.61
N VAL A 516 12.15 20.67 11.79
CA VAL A 516 12.50 19.37 12.34
C VAL A 516 11.20 18.59 12.55
N TYR A 517 11.08 17.44 11.90
CA TYR A 517 10.01 16.50 12.21
C TYR A 517 10.28 15.83 13.56
N ALA A 518 9.24 15.72 14.39
CA ALA A 518 9.35 15.04 15.67
C ALA A 518 8.10 14.20 15.96
N GLY A 519 8.29 13.02 16.54
CA GLY A 519 7.22 12.07 16.77
C GLY A 519 7.75 10.66 17.08
N PRO A 520 6.87 9.68 17.31
CA PRO A 520 7.28 8.35 17.73
C PRO A 520 8.12 7.58 16.70
N ASN A 521 8.02 7.95 15.42
CA ASN A 521 8.76 7.32 14.32
C ASN A 521 9.83 8.25 13.73
N GLU A 522 10.09 9.39 14.37
CA GLU A 522 11.13 10.32 13.97
C GLU A 522 12.42 10.06 14.74
N PRO A 523 13.60 10.43 14.21
CA PRO A 523 14.87 10.32 14.93
C PRO A 523 14.91 11.08 16.26
N ILE A 524 13.96 12.01 16.48
CA ILE A 524 13.86 12.83 17.67
C ILE A 524 12.41 12.86 18.19
N ASP A 525 12.24 12.52 19.47
CA ASP A 525 10.95 12.64 20.15
C ASP A 525 10.54 14.12 20.29
N VAL A 526 9.23 14.38 20.33
CA VAL A 526 8.68 15.74 20.47
C VAL A 526 9.30 16.48 21.66
N ILE A 527 9.43 15.84 22.82
CA ILE A 527 9.93 16.49 24.04
C ILE A 527 11.36 16.99 23.84
N GLU A 528 12.21 16.19 23.18
CA GLU A 528 13.59 16.57 22.90
C GLU A 528 13.66 17.64 21.80
N ALA A 529 12.82 17.50 20.77
CA ALA A 529 12.77 18.42 19.65
C ALA A 529 12.35 19.84 20.05
N LEU A 530 11.49 19.99 21.06
CA LEU A 530 11.03 21.30 21.56
C LEU A 530 12.18 22.15 22.13
N LYS A 531 13.32 21.56 22.50
CA LYS A 531 14.49 22.32 22.97
C LYS A 531 15.03 23.22 21.86
N GLY A 532 15.07 24.53 22.15
CA GLY A 532 15.54 25.56 21.22
C GLY A 532 14.58 25.83 20.05
N ALA A 533 13.38 25.23 20.04
CA ALA A 533 12.38 25.49 19.02
C ALA A 533 11.68 26.84 19.27
N THR A 534 11.24 27.47 18.18
CA THR A 534 10.37 28.66 18.20
C THR A 534 8.91 28.26 18.06
N ILE A 535 8.63 27.26 17.20
CA ILE A 535 7.29 26.77 16.90
C ILE A 535 7.20 25.26 17.19
N TYR A 536 6.05 24.83 17.68
CA TYR A 536 5.53 23.48 17.54
C TYR A 536 4.27 23.53 16.67
N ALA A 537 4.23 22.77 15.59
CA ALA A 537 3.12 22.72 14.65
C ALA A 537 2.55 21.31 14.55
N HIS A 538 1.22 21.21 14.44
CA HIS A 538 0.49 19.95 14.32
C HIS A 538 -0.58 20.07 13.23
N GLY A 539 -0.58 19.13 12.28
CA GLY A 539 -1.46 19.15 11.12
C GLY A 539 -2.78 18.41 11.29
N GLY A 540 -3.48 18.21 10.17
CA GLY A 540 -4.63 17.31 10.08
C GLY A 540 -4.26 15.87 10.43
N GLY A 541 -5.25 15.02 10.72
CA GLY A 541 -5.05 13.63 11.12
C GLY A 541 -6.34 12.80 11.02
N PRO A 542 -6.24 11.47 11.17
CA PRO A 542 -7.30 10.54 10.77
C PRO A 542 -8.57 10.68 11.62
N ASN A 543 -8.43 10.67 12.95
CA ASN A 543 -9.55 10.88 13.87
C ASN A 543 -9.00 11.44 15.19
N TRP A 544 -9.71 12.44 15.72
CA TRP A 544 -9.43 13.09 16.99
C TRP A 544 -9.15 12.13 18.15
N SER A 545 -9.96 11.07 18.33
CA SER A 545 -9.81 10.17 19.47
C SER A 545 -8.50 9.37 19.44
N LYS A 546 -8.01 9.03 18.26
CA LYS A 546 -6.74 8.32 18.03
C LYS A 546 -5.56 9.29 18.15
N ALA A 547 -5.70 10.49 17.59
CA ALA A 547 -4.69 11.53 17.65
C ALA A 547 -4.42 12.02 19.08
N TYR A 548 -5.48 12.27 19.87
CA TYR A 548 -5.29 12.67 21.26
C TYR A 548 -4.66 11.55 22.08
N ARG A 549 -5.13 10.29 21.97
CA ARG A 549 -4.54 9.16 22.71
C ARG A 549 -3.05 8.97 22.44
N SER A 550 -2.63 9.07 21.18
CA SER A 550 -1.24 8.90 20.76
C SER A 550 -0.34 10.08 21.15
N THR A 551 -0.88 11.29 21.28
CA THR A 551 -0.11 12.49 21.59
C THR A 551 -0.27 12.99 23.03
N LYS A 552 -1.17 12.39 23.82
CA LYS A 552 -1.42 12.77 25.23
C LYS A 552 -0.16 12.79 26.07
N LYS A 553 0.81 11.91 25.78
CA LYS A 553 2.12 11.91 26.47
C LYS A 553 2.91 13.21 26.31
N TYR A 554 2.68 13.97 25.24
CA TYR A 554 3.37 15.24 24.95
C TYR A 554 2.66 16.47 25.52
N GLU A 555 1.43 16.33 26.02
CA GLU A 555 0.56 17.44 26.45
C GLU A 555 1.29 18.42 27.37
N LYS A 556 1.90 17.93 28.46
CA LYS A 556 2.59 18.78 29.43
C LYS A 556 3.80 19.48 28.84
N ALA A 557 4.58 18.80 28.01
CA ALA A 557 5.75 19.37 27.37
C ALA A 557 5.36 20.50 26.40
N ILE A 558 4.27 20.31 25.64
CA ILE A 558 3.73 21.34 24.74
C ILE A 558 3.19 22.52 25.55
N GLN A 559 2.41 22.28 26.60
CA GLN A 559 1.93 23.35 27.50
C GLN A 559 3.09 24.16 28.09
N GLU A 560 4.12 23.49 28.61
CA GLU A 560 5.30 24.15 29.19
C GLU A 560 6.11 24.93 28.14
N PHE A 561 6.28 24.36 26.95
CA PHE A 561 6.95 25.01 25.82
C PHE A 561 6.25 26.32 25.44
N VAL A 562 4.93 26.28 25.20
CA VAL A 562 4.17 27.46 24.82
C VAL A 562 4.14 28.47 25.97
N ASN A 563 3.89 28.01 27.20
CA ASN A 563 3.88 28.89 28.37
C ASN A 563 5.21 29.62 28.59
N SER A 564 6.32 29.01 28.18
CA SER A 564 7.68 29.56 28.32
C SER A 564 8.06 30.54 27.21
N GLY A 565 7.28 30.66 26.14
CA GLY A 565 7.51 31.59 25.04
C GLY A 565 7.52 30.95 23.64
N GLY A 566 7.42 29.62 23.54
CA GLY A 566 7.23 28.95 22.26
C GLY A 566 5.84 29.21 21.67
N HIS A 567 5.65 28.92 20.39
CA HIS A 567 4.39 29.11 19.70
C HIS A 567 3.78 27.79 19.23
N TYR A 568 2.47 27.64 19.34
CA TYR A 568 1.71 26.50 18.83
C TYR A 568 1.01 26.88 17.53
N LEU A 569 1.13 26.05 16.49
CA LEU A 569 0.33 26.13 15.27
C LEU A 569 -0.50 24.85 15.10
N GLY A 570 -1.83 25.00 15.09
CA GLY A 570 -2.75 23.89 14.86
C GLY A 570 -3.54 24.07 13.57
N PHE A 571 -3.45 23.10 12.67
CA PHE A 571 -4.19 23.06 11.40
C PHE A 571 -5.20 21.91 11.44
N CYS A 572 -6.46 22.17 11.10
CA CYS A 572 -7.56 21.20 11.14
C CYS A 572 -7.56 20.35 12.42
N LEU A 573 -7.16 19.08 12.39
CA LEU A 573 -7.09 18.25 13.60
C LEU A 573 -6.16 18.79 14.69
N GLY A 574 -5.02 19.35 14.31
CA GLY A 574 -4.14 20.05 15.23
C GLY A 574 -4.82 21.23 15.92
N ALA A 575 -5.83 21.85 15.30
CA ALA A 575 -6.63 22.86 15.96
C ALA A 575 -7.59 22.26 17.02
N TYR A 576 -8.23 21.11 16.76
CA TYR A 576 -9.01 20.39 17.78
C TYR A 576 -8.15 19.98 18.98
N LEU A 577 -6.92 19.52 18.73
CA LEU A 577 -6.00 19.09 19.80
C LEU A 577 -5.63 20.22 20.75
N ALA A 578 -5.74 21.50 20.37
CA ALA A 578 -5.52 22.62 21.28
C ALA A 578 -6.66 22.84 22.29
N GLY A 579 -7.82 22.22 22.06
CA GLY A 579 -9.04 22.40 22.83
C GLY A 579 -8.95 21.96 24.30
N PRO A 580 -9.86 22.43 25.16
CA PRO A 580 -9.86 22.13 26.60
C PRO A 580 -10.40 20.74 26.96
N LYS A 581 -11.20 20.12 26.09
CA LYS A 581 -11.82 18.81 26.33
C LYS A 581 -10.99 17.73 25.66
N ASN A 582 -10.28 16.94 26.46
CA ASN A 582 -9.45 15.83 25.94
C ASN A 582 -8.51 16.32 24.81
N GLY A 583 -7.88 17.48 25.05
CA GLY A 583 -6.87 18.11 24.21
C GLY A 583 -5.83 18.80 25.12
N TYR A 584 -4.90 19.53 24.53
CA TYR A 584 -3.79 20.19 25.22
C TYR A 584 -4.20 21.40 26.07
N ASN A 585 -5.47 21.79 26.07
CA ASN A 585 -5.99 22.86 26.92
C ASN A 585 -5.18 24.16 26.80
N LEU A 586 -4.92 24.57 25.55
CA LEU A 586 -4.12 25.74 25.19
C LEU A 586 -4.98 27.00 24.95
N LEU A 587 -6.30 26.86 25.01
CA LEU A 587 -7.24 27.93 24.68
C LEU A 587 -7.68 28.78 25.88
N PRO A 588 -8.04 30.06 25.66
CA PRO A 588 -8.61 30.90 26.71
C PRO A 588 -9.89 30.31 27.32
N LYS A 589 -10.15 30.65 28.59
CA LYS A 589 -11.33 30.14 29.30
C LYS A 589 -12.63 30.48 28.55
N GLY A 590 -13.43 29.45 28.29
CA GLY A 590 -14.72 29.55 27.61
C GLY A 590 -14.62 29.57 26.08
N VAL A 591 -13.44 29.35 25.52
CA VAL A 591 -13.22 29.05 24.11
C VAL A 591 -13.10 27.53 23.95
N ASP A 592 -13.75 26.98 22.93
CA ASP A 592 -13.81 25.54 22.63
C ASP A 592 -13.66 25.31 21.11
N THR A 593 -13.50 24.06 20.69
CA THR A 593 -13.39 23.68 19.26
C THR A 593 -14.55 22.78 18.87
N GLU A 594 -15.19 23.05 17.73
CA GLU A 594 -16.31 22.26 17.19
C GLU A 594 -16.17 22.07 15.67
N GLN A 595 -16.90 21.12 15.09
CA GLN A 595 -16.94 20.88 13.65
C GLN A 595 -17.73 21.94 12.89
N GLU A 596 -17.11 22.54 11.87
CA GLU A 596 -17.72 23.50 10.96
C GLU A 596 -18.86 22.86 10.16
N ILE A 597 -18.70 21.64 9.67
CA ILE A 597 -19.70 20.98 8.83
C ILE A 597 -21.05 20.77 9.56
N GLU A 598 -21.01 20.62 10.90
CA GLU A 598 -22.20 20.49 11.74
C GLU A 598 -22.86 21.83 12.08
N ARG A 599 -22.20 22.96 11.81
CA ARG A 599 -22.71 24.29 12.20
C ARG A 599 -23.92 24.72 11.38
N ARG A 600 -24.81 25.47 12.01
CA ARG A 600 -25.93 26.09 11.31
C ARG A 600 -25.40 27.12 10.31
N GLY A 601 -25.75 26.96 9.04
CA GLY A 601 -25.34 27.89 7.97
C GLY A 601 -23.95 27.61 7.37
N ALA A 602 -23.28 26.52 7.75
CA ALA A 602 -22.02 26.11 7.12
C ALA A 602 -22.16 25.92 5.61
N GLN A 603 -21.14 26.34 4.87
CA GLN A 603 -21.07 26.21 3.40
C GLN A 603 -20.94 24.75 2.97
N VAL A 604 -20.11 24.00 3.67
CA VAL A 604 -19.80 22.59 3.42
C VAL A 604 -20.49 21.74 4.48
N LYS A 605 -20.98 20.57 4.08
CA LYS A 605 -21.77 19.67 4.93
C LYS A 605 -21.28 18.23 5.00
N GLY A 606 -20.19 17.91 4.30
CA GLY A 606 -19.54 16.60 4.31
C GLY A 606 -18.06 16.74 4.62
N GLU A 607 -17.42 15.60 4.89
CA GLU A 607 -16.00 15.49 5.24
C GLU A 607 -15.10 15.38 3.99
N GLU A 608 -15.70 15.25 2.80
CA GLU A 608 -15.00 15.16 1.53
C GLU A 608 -14.12 16.39 1.25
N ASP A 609 -13.00 16.16 0.58
CA ASP A 609 -12.12 17.22 0.11
C ASP A 609 -12.90 18.23 -0.73
N THR A 610 -12.74 19.51 -0.39
CA THR A 610 -13.41 20.59 -1.11
C THR A 610 -12.68 21.92 -0.91
N VAL A 611 -13.32 23.00 -1.35
CA VAL A 611 -12.89 24.37 -1.07
C VAL A 611 -13.97 25.11 -0.29
N ILE A 612 -13.53 25.97 0.63
CA ILE A 612 -14.42 26.80 1.45
C ILE A 612 -14.02 28.28 1.36
N ASN A 613 -15.01 29.17 1.50
CA ASN A 613 -14.76 30.61 1.55
C ASN A 613 -14.46 31.06 2.99
N VAL A 614 -13.40 31.85 3.13
CA VAL A 614 -12.99 32.49 4.37
C VAL A 614 -12.79 33.99 4.16
N ASP A 615 -13.33 34.80 5.07
CA ASP A 615 -12.99 36.21 5.19
C ASP A 615 -11.74 36.33 6.07
N TRP A 616 -10.60 36.68 5.47
CA TRP A 616 -9.30 36.70 6.13
C TRP A 616 -8.85 38.13 6.43
N THR A 617 -8.44 38.39 7.68
CA THR A 617 -7.89 39.68 8.13
C THR A 617 -6.39 39.55 8.32
N PHE A 618 -5.63 40.07 7.36
CA PHE A 618 -4.16 40.06 7.35
C PHE A 618 -3.59 40.93 8.46
N GLU A 619 -2.32 40.70 8.84
CA GLU A 619 -1.62 41.50 9.86
C GLU A 619 -1.56 42.99 9.51
N SER A 620 -1.57 43.32 8.22
CA SER A 620 -1.70 44.71 7.72
C SER A 620 -2.99 45.43 8.15
N GLY A 621 -3.97 44.69 8.68
CA GLY A 621 -5.31 45.19 9.02
C GLY A 621 -6.30 45.16 7.86
N LYS A 622 -5.87 44.75 6.65
CA LYS A 622 -6.76 44.56 5.50
C LYS A 622 -7.53 43.24 5.65
N THR A 623 -8.84 43.30 5.50
CA THR A 623 -9.69 42.11 5.35
C THR A 623 -9.96 41.85 3.87
N GLU A 624 -9.76 40.61 3.44
CA GLU A 624 -10.19 40.12 2.13
C GLU A 624 -11.30 39.10 2.31
N ASP A 625 -12.45 39.40 1.71
CA ASP A 625 -13.66 38.57 1.84
C ASP A 625 -13.64 37.43 0.82
N LYS A 626 -14.22 36.29 1.21
CA LYS A 626 -14.47 35.11 0.36
C LYS A 626 -13.23 34.51 -0.33
N ARG A 627 -12.07 34.55 0.32
CA ARG A 627 -10.88 33.86 -0.14
C ARG A 627 -11.11 32.35 -0.12
N TRP A 628 -10.72 31.65 -1.18
CA TRP A 628 -10.88 30.20 -1.28
C TRP A 628 -9.69 29.47 -0.67
N LEU A 629 -9.96 28.58 0.28
CA LEU A 629 -8.98 27.69 0.90
C LEU A 629 -9.42 26.23 0.75
N TYR A 630 -8.45 25.31 0.77
CA TYR A 630 -8.71 23.88 0.84
C TYR A 630 -9.38 23.52 2.17
N PHE A 631 -10.31 22.58 2.14
CA PHE A 631 -11.13 22.20 3.30
C PHE A 631 -11.47 20.71 3.27
N GLN A 632 -11.21 19.99 4.36
CA GLN A 632 -11.51 18.57 4.55
C GLN A 632 -11.89 18.38 6.02
N ASP A 633 -13.18 18.55 6.31
CA ASP A 633 -13.65 18.92 7.66
C ASP A 633 -12.90 20.16 8.18
N GLY A 634 -13.33 20.78 9.27
CA GLY A 634 -12.63 21.94 9.78
C GLY A 634 -13.15 22.45 11.11
N VAL A 635 -12.23 23.06 11.85
CA VAL A 635 -12.51 23.55 13.19
C VAL A 635 -13.21 24.90 13.16
N VAL A 636 -14.17 25.06 14.05
CA VAL A 636 -14.67 26.35 14.53
C VAL A 636 -14.12 26.62 15.93
N ILE A 637 -13.50 27.78 16.13
CA ILE A 637 -13.05 28.25 17.44
C ILE A 637 -14.22 28.94 18.16
N ARG A 638 -15.10 28.14 18.77
CA ARG A 638 -16.34 28.62 19.40
C ARG A 638 -16.07 29.44 20.65
N GLY A 639 -16.80 30.54 20.82
CA GLY A 639 -16.72 31.39 22.01
C GLY A 639 -15.58 32.41 21.96
N MET A 640 -14.86 32.48 20.83
CA MET A 640 -13.91 33.54 20.54
C MET A 640 -14.64 34.79 20.01
N ASP A 641 -14.44 35.92 20.68
CA ASP A 641 -15.00 37.23 20.32
C ASP A 641 -14.04 38.36 20.77
N GLY A 642 -14.43 39.61 20.55
CA GLY A 642 -13.61 40.78 20.94
C GLY A 642 -13.39 40.96 22.45
N SER A 643 -14.06 40.18 23.30
CA SER A 643 -13.83 40.19 24.76
C SER A 643 -12.76 39.20 25.20
N LYS A 644 -12.39 38.24 24.34
CA LYS A 644 -11.36 37.24 24.62
C LYS A 644 -9.98 37.76 24.24
N PRO A 645 -8.92 37.38 24.98
CA PRO A 645 -7.56 37.76 24.62
C PRO A 645 -7.12 37.09 23.32
N GLY A 646 -6.53 37.86 22.41
CA GLY A 646 -6.10 37.38 21.08
C GLY A 646 -6.76 38.16 19.95
N LYS A 647 -6.64 37.63 18.73
CA LYS A 647 -7.26 38.18 17.52
C LYS A 647 -7.92 37.07 16.69
N ILE A 648 -9.01 37.42 16.03
CA ILE A 648 -9.68 36.58 15.02
C ILE A 648 -9.11 37.01 13.67
N VAL A 649 -8.49 36.07 12.96
CA VAL A 649 -7.82 36.33 11.68
C VAL A 649 -8.58 35.72 10.50
N GLY A 650 -9.50 34.79 10.74
CA GLY A 650 -10.33 34.20 9.69
C GLY A 650 -11.74 33.88 10.18
N ARG A 651 -12.74 34.10 9.31
CA ARG A 651 -14.13 33.67 9.52
C ARG A 651 -14.63 32.91 8.31
N TYR A 652 -15.41 31.84 8.52
CA TYR A 652 -16.12 31.19 7.43
C TYR A 652 -17.14 32.18 6.84
N SER A 653 -17.03 32.50 5.56
CA SER A 653 -17.81 33.59 4.95
C SER A 653 -19.33 33.34 4.97
N ALA A 654 -19.74 32.07 5.03
CA ALA A 654 -21.15 31.68 4.94
C ALA A 654 -21.95 31.89 6.24
N ASN A 655 -21.34 31.61 7.40
CA ASN A 655 -21.99 31.68 8.71
C ASN A 655 -21.34 32.68 9.68
N GLY A 656 -20.15 33.20 9.37
CA GLY A 656 -19.39 34.12 10.21
C GLY A 656 -18.71 33.45 11.41
N ASP A 657 -18.76 32.11 11.51
CA ASP A 657 -18.08 31.35 12.56
C ASP A 657 -16.55 31.52 12.44
N VAL A 658 -15.86 31.40 13.57
CA VAL A 658 -14.41 31.69 13.65
C VAL A 658 -13.62 30.53 13.07
N ALA A 659 -13.05 30.74 11.89
CA ALA A 659 -12.24 29.75 11.17
C ALA A 659 -10.76 29.79 11.61
N ALA A 660 -10.26 30.95 12.03
CA ALA A 660 -8.88 31.08 12.49
C ALA A 660 -8.71 32.14 13.58
N SER A 661 -7.87 31.84 14.57
CA SER A 661 -7.58 32.73 15.70
C SER A 661 -6.15 32.62 16.19
N ILE A 662 -5.65 33.68 16.81
CA ILE A 662 -4.33 33.74 17.44
C ILE A 662 -4.52 34.22 18.87
N THR A 663 -4.24 33.37 19.85
CA THR A 663 -4.51 33.63 21.27
C THR A 663 -3.25 33.47 22.13
N PRO A 664 -3.10 34.24 23.23
CA PRO A 664 -1.92 34.12 24.08
C PRO A 664 -2.05 32.93 25.05
N TYR A 665 -0.93 32.26 25.31
CA TYR A 665 -0.82 31.21 26.34
C TYR A 665 0.51 31.35 27.08
N GLY A 666 0.45 31.81 28.33
CA GLY A 666 1.65 32.18 29.09
C GLY A 666 2.43 33.30 28.40
N LYS A 667 3.70 33.02 28.06
CA LYS A 667 4.55 33.94 27.28
C LYS A 667 4.48 33.70 25.77
N GLY A 668 3.92 32.56 25.35
CA GLY A 668 3.80 32.15 23.96
C GLY A 668 2.43 32.46 23.36
N TRP A 669 2.22 31.96 22.13
CA TRP A 669 1.00 32.18 21.37
C TRP A 669 0.54 30.92 20.67
N VAL A 670 -0.76 30.80 20.49
CA VAL A 670 -1.47 29.65 19.93
C VAL A 670 -2.25 30.14 18.72
N GLY A 671 -1.77 29.80 17.52
CA GLY A 671 -2.45 30.03 16.26
C GLY A 671 -3.22 28.78 15.85
N LEU A 672 -4.53 28.90 15.64
CA LEU A 672 -5.38 27.81 15.15
C LEU A 672 -6.06 28.23 13.85
N VAL A 673 -6.10 27.30 12.89
CA VAL A 673 -6.84 27.46 11.62
C VAL A 673 -7.58 26.17 11.30
N GLY A 674 -8.87 26.30 10.96
CA GLY A 674 -9.75 25.19 10.60
C GLY A 674 -9.48 24.66 9.19
N PRO A 675 -9.54 25.52 8.15
CA PRO A 675 -9.15 25.16 6.77
C PRO A 675 -7.64 24.91 6.64
N HIS A 676 -7.21 24.54 5.43
CA HIS A 676 -5.81 24.18 5.14
C HIS A 676 -5.09 25.25 4.29
N PRO A 677 -4.58 26.35 4.88
CA PRO A 677 -3.75 27.31 4.16
C PRO A 677 -2.32 26.79 3.87
N GLU A 678 -1.96 25.62 4.39
CA GLU A 678 -0.74 24.87 4.05
C GLU A 678 -0.88 24.02 2.78
N ALA A 679 -2.11 23.84 2.26
CA ALA A 679 -2.37 23.01 1.09
C ALA A 679 -1.74 23.63 -0.18
N ASP A 680 -0.81 22.89 -0.79
CA ASP A 680 -0.15 23.29 -2.03
C ASP A 680 -0.86 22.69 -3.26
N GLN A 681 -0.30 22.89 -4.46
CA GLN A 681 -0.90 22.38 -5.71
C GLN A 681 -1.12 20.87 -5.70
N THR A 682 -0.31 20.10 -4.98
CA THR A 682 -0.45 18.65 -4.93
C THR A 682 -1.71 18.20 -4.21
N TRP A 683 -2.18 18.95 -3.21
CA TRP A 683 -3.43 18.65 -2.48
C TRP A 683 -4.66 18.86 -3.37
N TYR A 684 -4.69 19.98 -4.09
CA TYR A 684 -5.77 20.29 -5.03
C TYR A 684 -5.80 19.32 -6.21
N ASP A 685 -4.62 18.97 -6.73
CA ASP A 685 -4.50 18.00 -7.82
C ASP A 685 -4.91 16.59 -7.36
N GLY A 686 -4.48 16.18 -6.16
CA GLY A 686 -4.79 14.87 -5.58
C GLY A 686 -6.28 14.66 -5.32
N ALA A 687 -6.99 15.71 -4.90
CA ALA A 687 -8.42 15.67 -4.65
C ALA A 687 -9.29 16.04 -5.87
N HIS A 688 -8.69 16.32 -7.03
CA HIS A 688 -9.37 16.77 -8.25
C HIS A 688 -10.23 18.04 -8.05
N ILE A 689 -9.78 18.95 -7.17
CA ILE A 689 -10.50 20.19 -6.87
C ILE A 689 -9.70 21.37 -7.40
N THR A 690 -10.38 22.30 -8.05
CA THR A 690 -9.75 23.55 -8.50
C THR A 690 -10.02 24.67 -7.50
N ASN A 691 -8.98 25.33 -6.99
CA ASN A 691 -9.14 26.61 -6.28
C ASN A 691 -9.59 27.69 -7.29
N PRO A 692 -10.79 28.28 -7.15
CA PRO A 692 -11.30 29.26 -8.11
C PRO A 692 -10.43 30.52 -8.28
N GLU A 693 -9.59 30.86 -7.30
CA GLU A 693 -8.71 32.04 -7.31
C GLU A 693 -7.23 31.73 -7.65
N GLY A 694 -6.94 30.45 -7.92
CA GLY A 694 -5.59 29.91 -7.94
C GLY A 694 -5.01 29.74 -6.53
N ILE A 695 -4.01 28.88 -6.39
CA ILE A 695 -3.39 28.59 -5.09
C ILE A 695 -2.44 29.72 -4.71
N ARG A 696 -2.59 30.23 -3.48
CA ARG A 696 -1.79 31.32 -2.94
C ARG A 696 -1.40 30.98 -1.50
N MET A 697 -0.11 31.12 -1.20
CA MET A 697 0.43 30.88 0.13
C MET A 697 0.35 32.12 1.05
N ASP A 698 -0.26 33.21 0.58
CA ASP A 698 -0.31 34.50 1.29
C ASP A 698 -1.02 34.41 2.64
N ILE A 699 -2.15 33.69 2.70
CA ILE A 699 -2.88 33.44 3.96
C ILE A 699 -2.06 32.57 4.91
N GLY A 700 -1.43 31.51 4.41
CA GLY A 700 -0.59 30.64 5.24
C GLY A 700 0.62 31.37 5.81
N HIS A 701 1.31 32.15 4.97
CA HIS A 701 2.45 32.97 5.39
C HIS A 701 2.01 33.99 6.43
N ASP A 702 0.92 34.72 6.19
CA ASP A 702 0.36 35.67 7.16
C ASP A 702 -0.01 34.98 8.48
N PHE A 703 -0.63 33.80 8.46
CA PHE A 703 -0.99 33.05 9.66
C PHE A 703 0.23 32.68 10.51
N VAL A 704 1.30 32.18 9.88
CA VAL A 704 2.56 31.83 10.56
C VAL A 704 3.20 33.06 11.18
N GLU A 705 3.42 34.11 10.38
CA GLU A 705 4.11 35.33 10.81
C GLU A 705 3.29 36.08 11.89
N ALA A 706 1.98 36.19 11.70
CA ALA A 706 1.08 36.83 12.65
C ALA A 706 1.06 36.10 14.01
N THR A 707 1.34 34.79 14.04
CA THR A 707 1.37 34.00 15.29
C THR A 707 2.67 34.22 16.05
N ILE A 708 3.83 34.15 15.38
CA ILE A 708 5.12 34.34 16.03
C ILE A 708 5.39 35.80 16.41
N HIS A 709 4.81 36.76 15.68
CA HIS A 709 4.98 38.18 15.94
C HIS A 709 3.88 38.79 16.83
N ALA A 710 2.84 38.03 17.19
CA ALA A 710 1.75 38.49 18.04
C ALA A 710 2.21 39.10 19.38
N GLY A 711 3.31 38.59 19.95
CA GLY A 711 3.91 39.11 21.18
C GLY A 711 4.76 40.37 21.00
N SER A 712 5.21 40.65 19.77
CA SER A 712 6.11 41.76 19.43
C SER A 712 5.36 43.09 19.25
N HIS A 713 4.05 43.04 19.04
CA HIS A 713 3.18 44.21 18.97
C HIS A 713 2.77 44.68 20.38
N LYS A 714 3.77 45.06 21.19
CA LYS A 714 3.55 45.93 22.36
C LYS A 714 4.27 47.26 22.11
N ARG A 715 3.43 48.30 21.95
CA ARG A 715 3.69 49.75 21.82
C ARG A 715 3.80 50.28 20.39
N SER A 716 2.66 50.70 19.86
CA SER A 716 2.47 52.13 19.58
C SER A 716 1.36 52.66 20.47
#